data_AF-A0AAE3XHV4-F1
#
_entry.id   AF-A0AAE3XHV4-F1
#
_cell.length_a   1.000
_cell.length_b   1.000
_cell.length_c   1.000
_cell.angle_alpha   90.00
_cell.angle_beta   90.00
_cell.angle_gamma   90.00
#
_symmetry.space_group_name_H-M   'P 1'
#
loop_
_entity.id
_entity.type
_entity.pdbx_description
1 polymer ?
#
loop_
_entity_poly.entity_id
_entity_poly.type
_entity_poly.pdbx_seq_one_letter_code
_entity_poly.pdbx_strand_id
1 'polypeptide(L)'
;MTGEQNQFTLETVNGQWRPGQQARFKTLMDQWDTDDRKARPVVHFHGGLVSHKDGSITAEHLAEPYKEAGGFPIFFSWGSDLSTVLINNVADFGRDPAFRRLLARLTQFVVFRLGGSFQLTDAGLNEQTLVPLEEVEAQLSASPPLAKYEQLVTEPGLVALGGPAIDEEEYAVLAALIAQDSELQRLHADSKVLKAPVMPTVFPGVWWAGLVTQAIKVAGATLKRLRSGRGHGLHATLVEEALRVFGVSDLCAATWTIMKKEAADAAQPDGPYEQLLTRLTDNAARPLLVGHSAGSEHVIELIELAARMKLNITFDVALIAPASTHDRVARLLNKHAERLGQVHLLGMADALEQRDTLLRAPGLPEPIRAALGWLYPHSLLYFVSGVCEAEADTPLVGLQRHHLPHPASHPLVQGYFAQGTGRTVWHGSGDWTHGSLDSDYAWLSAQVQVPTPVVLTPNGEQMDLAQPVGRAVADKKRYVAVNRDFALMNGLPAPDLKDLLAHASDRNVLMHGGRQAALLTLTDKEAIELRTRFSGVELEEDVPHFLSRSPLVPPFTVHNVLDAQLLQPVNITVTDPSKAGIAGVKVLAFSGSGAAFTTLTDAKGVATLQVPIGTTLDPVFVLPRSGFYAQRFSPLPPTFTVELTPLELPGPSQRDWSTEWIRGQAPLSDGRGVKVAVVDTGVCHTQLKVTQSRWFLNGKSEEDKIDVDGHGTHVAGVIAAMAQVLGHAPNAELYAARVFEQTPNGEAAGAFSYDIARAIRWAVQEDCDVINLSLGSSTYSKVIHEACLEAMQAGALVVVASGNDGSVHVNYPAKLPEVVAVGALGVQGKYPTDSLHARAEPQSVSAQGVYRAVFSNHGPEVRYLAPGVAVLSCMADPVNPAAPCGNGVAAMDGTSMAAPQISGLAAAIIPFLQQQRSQVRLQALVVKLDQMVSTLLKPYPGICN
;
A
#
# COMPACT_ATOMS: atom_id res chain seq x y z
N MET A 1 -4.98 -25.03 10.12
CA MET A 1 -6.15 -24.60 10.90
C MET A 1 -7.08 -23.86 9.94
N THR A 2 -8.37 -24.19 9.96
CA THR A 2 -9.41 -23.69 9.05
C THR A 2 -9.60 -22.19 9.23
N GLY A 3 -9.07 -21.39 8.31
CA GLY A 3 -9.25 -19.93 8.29
C GLY A 3 -10.72 -19.60 8.05
N GLU A 4 -11.28 -18.73 8.89
CA GLU A 4 -12.60 -18.15 8.61
C GLU A 4 -12.54 -17.43 7.27
N GLN A 5 -13.25 -17.95 6.27
CA GLN A 5 -13.33 -17.34 4.96
C GLN A 5 -14.06 -16.00 5.05
N ASN A 6 -13.46 -14.93 4.53
CA ASN A 6 -14.06 -13.60 4.38
C ASN A 6 -15.55 -13.62 4.01
N GLN A 7 -16.42 -13.12 4.87
CA GLN A 7 -17.89 -13.18 4.74
C GLN A 7 -18.46 -12.64 3.40
N PHE A 8 -17.72 -11.77 2.70
CA PHE A 8 -18.14 -11.13 1.43
C PHE A 8 -17.73 -11.90 0.16
N THR A 9 -16.98 -12.99 0.29
CA THR A 9 -16.49 -13.77 -0.86
C THR A 9 -17.44 -14.90 -1.23
N LEU A 10 -17.78 -14.95 -2.52
CA LEU A 10 -18.59 -15.97 -3.16
C LEU A 10 -17.74 -16.73 -4.17
N GLU A 11 -17.86 -18.05 -4.15
CA GLU A 11 -17.03 -18.92 -4.98
C GLU A 11 -17.84 -19.65 -6.05
N THR A 12 -17.31 -19.65 -7.27
CA THR A 12 -17.84 -20.45 -8.38
C THR A 12 -16.84 -21.51 -8.84
N VAL A 13 -17.36 -22.58 -9.43
CA VAL A 13 -16.61 -23.60 -10.17
C VAL A 13 -17.40 -23.97 -11.41
N ASN A 14 -16.76 -23.92 -12.58
CA ASN A 14 -17.38 -24.23 -13.87
C ASN A 14 -18.67 -23.41 -14.10
N GLY A 15 -18.63 -22.14 -13.69
CA GLY A 15 -19.77 -21.22 -13.82
C GLY A 15 -20.95 -21.51 -12.88
N GLN A 16 -20.80 -22.40 -11.90
CA GLN A 16 -21.86 -22.73 -10.94
C GLN A 16 -21.40 -22.43 -9.51
N TRP A 17 -22.36 -22.22 -8.59
CA TRP A 17 -22.05 -22.07 -7.17
C TRP A 17 -21.30 -23.28 -6.63
N ARG A 18 -20.19 -23.07 -5.91
CA ARG A 18 -19.64 -24.16 -5.09
C ARG A 18 -20.64 -24.58 -4.02
N PRO A 19 -20.60 -25.84 -3.54
CA PRO A 19 -21.50 -26.30 -2.47
C PRO A 19 -21.51 -25.35 -1.27
N GLY A 20 -22.70 -24.93 -0.85
CA GLY A 20 -22.90 -23.98 0.26
C GLY A 20 -22.87 -22.50 -0.11
N GLN A 21 -22.36 -22.12 -1.28
CA GLN A 21 -22.24 -20.71 -1.70
C GLN A 21 -23.59 -20.06 -2.04
N GLN A 22 -24.58 -20.84 -2.49
CA GLN A 22 -25.92 -20.31 -2.75
C GLN A 22 -26.61 -19.78 -1.47
N ALA A 23 -26.45 -20.48 -0.35
CA ALA A 23 -26.98 -20.03 0.95
C ALA A 23 -26.22 -18.79 1.46
N ARG A 24 -24.91 -18.74 1.20
CA ARG A 24 -24.07 -17.57 1.51
C ARG A 24 -24.46 -16.36 0.69
N PHE A 25 -24.66 -16.52 -0.62
CA PHE A 25 -25.16 -15.48 -1.52
C PHE A 25 -26.48 -14.91 -1.02
N LYS A 26 -27.44 -15.78 -0.66
CA LYS A 26 -28.71 -15.35 -0.08
C LYS A 26 -28.51 -14.52 1.19
N THR A 27 -27.66 -15.01 2.11
CA THR A 27 -27.37 -14.31 3.36
C THR A 27 -26.74 -12.93 3.09
N LEU A 28 -25.81 -12.85 2.14
CA LEU A 28 -25.13 -11.63 1.76
C LEU A 28 -26.09 -10.62 1.12
N MET A 29 -27.00 -11.06 0.25
CA MET A 29 -28.00 -10.17 -0.36
C MET A 29 -29.06 -9.72 0.65
N ASP A 30 -29.46 -10.58 1.59
CA ASP A 30 -30.39 -10.21 2.67
C ASP A 30 -29.74 -9.18 3.63
N GLN A 31 -28.42 -9.27 3.87
CA GLN A 31 -27.66 -8.23 4.59
C GLN A 31 -27.63 -6.90 3.83
N TRP A 32 -27.50 -6.94 2.50
CA TRP A 32 -27.54 -5.73 1.68
C TRP A 32 -28.92 -5.07 1.69
N ASP A 33 -30.00 -5.85 1.56
CA ASP A 33 -31.38 -5.33 1.58
C ASP A 33 -31.76 -4.70 2.93
N THR A 34 -31.06 -5.06 4.01
CA THR A 34 -31.28 -4.53 5.36
C THR A 34 -30.30 -3.38 5.72
N ASP A 35 -29.44 -2.96 4.80
CA ASP A 35 -28.54 -1.82 5.01
C ASP A 35 -29.28 -0.49 4.82
N ASP A 36 -29.64 0.15 5.94
CA ASP A 36 -30.32 1.44 6.00
C ASP A 36 -29.59 2.59 5.28
N ARG A 37 -28.28 2.43 4.99
CA ARG A 37 -27.47 3.44 4.29
C ARG A 37 -27.65 3.42 2.77
N LYS A 38 -28.42 2.46 2.22
CA LYS A 38 -28.53 2.21 0.77
C LYS A 38 -27.15 2.12 0.11
N ALA A 39 -26.22 1.40 0.76
CA ALA A 39 -24.85 1.25 0.31
C ALA A 39 -24.81 0.71 -1.13
N ARG A 40 -23.94 1.29 -1.95
CA ARG A 40 -23.86 0.98 -3.37
C ARG A 40 -23.21 -0.40 -3.58
N PRO A 41 -23.80 -1.36 -4.29
CA PRO A 41 -23.15 -2.65 -4.55
C PRO A 41 -21.84 -2.47 -5.30
N VAL A 42 -20.76 -3.06 -4.78
CA VAL A 42 -19.46 -3.14 -5.43
C VAL A 42 -19.15 -4.60 -5.71
N VAL A 43 -19.37 -5.04 -6.95
CA VAL A 43 -19.16 -6.41 -7.37
C VAL A 43 -17.75 -6.54 -7.94
N HIS A 44 -16.86 -7.21 -7.22
CA HIS A 44 -15.46 -7.36 -7.59
C HIS A 44 -15.16 -8.78 -8.06
N PHE A 45 -14.72 -8.92 -9.30
CA PHE A 45 -14.31 -10.18 -9.91
C PHE A 45 -12.79 -10.34 -9.88
N HIS A 46 -12.32 -11.36 -9.16
CA HIS A 46 -10.91 -11.66 -9.05
C HIS A 46 -10.63 -13.18 -8.94
N GLY A 47 -9.91 -13.72 -9.92
CA GLY A 47 -9.62 -15.15 -10.03
C GLY A 47 -8.93 -15.52 -11.34
N GLY A 48 -8.68 -16.83 -11.54
CA GLY A 48 -8.11 -17.37 -12.78
C GLY A 48 -6.63 -17.75 -12.69
N LEU A 49 -5.74 -16.89 -13.17
CA LEU A 49 -4.28 -17.13 -13.21
C LEU A 49 -3.56 -16.87 -11.87
N VAL A 50 -4.33 -16.54 -10.83
CA VAL A 50 -3.85 -16.25 -9.47
C VAL A 50 -4.44 -17.30 -8.52
N SER A 51 -3.70 -17.69 -7.48
CA SER A 51 -4.17 -18.72 -6.55
C SER A 51 -5.41 -18.28 -5.78
N HIS A 52 -6.26 -19.25 -5.40
CA HIS A 52 -7.45 -19.00 -4.58
C HIS A 52 -7.12 -18.28 -3.25
N LYS A 53 -5.93 -18.55 -2.70
CA LYS A 53 -5.45 -17.95 -1.46
C LYS A 53 -5.20 -16.45 -1.63
N ASP A 54 -4.53 -16.07 -2.71
CA ASP A 54 -4.21 -14.65 -2.98
C ASP A 54 -5.47 -13.86 -3.35
N GLY A 55 -6.44 -14.50 -4.00
CA GLY A 55 -7.72 -13.88 -4.27
C GLY A 55 -8.57 -13.65 -3.01
N SER A 56 -8.47 -14.55 -2.03
CA SER A 56 -9.11 -14.36 -0.71
C SER A 56 -8.47 -13.23 0.08
N ILE A 57 -7.13 -13.13 0.07
CA ILE A 57 -6.37 -12.04 0.70
C ILE A 57 -6.74 -10.68 0.07
N THR A 58 -6.86 -10.62 -1.26
CA THR A 58 -7.27 -9.40 -1.97
C THR A 58 -8.68 -8.96 -1.57
N ALA A 59 -9.61 -9.91 -1.45
CA ALA A 59 -10.97 -9.63 -0.98
C ALA A 59 -10.99 -9.12 0.47
N GLU A 60 -10.14 -9.66 1.35
CA GLU A 60 -10.01 -9.20 2.74
C GLU A 60 -9.49 -7.76 2.82
N HIS A 61 -8.50 -7.42 2.00
CA HIS A 61 -7.92 -6.08 1.97
C HIS A 61 -8.86 -5.02 1.35
N LEU A 62 -9.72 -5.40 0.40
CA LEU A 62 -10.62 -4.48 -0.30
C LEU A 62 -12.00 -4.32 0.34
N ALA A 63 -12.43 -5.28 1.17
CA ALA A 63 -13.78 -5.26 1.74
C ALA A 63 -14.03 -4.01 2.59
N GLU A 64 -13.07 -3.63 3.43
CA GLU A 64 -13.24 -2.48 4.33
C GLU A 64 -13.14 -1.13 3.60
N PRO A 65 -12.13 -0.89 2.73
CA PRO A 65 -12.09 0.32 1.90
C PRO A 65 -13.34 0.55 1.05
N TYR A 66 -13.93 -0.52 0.49
CA TYR A 66 -15.20 -0.39 -0.25
C TYR A 66 -16.36 0.04 0.63
N LYS A 67 -16.43 -0.45 1.87
CA LYS A 67 -17.48 -0.03 2.82
C LYS A 67 -17.28 1.39 3.31
N GLU A 68 -16.05 1.77 3.63
CA GLU A 68 -15.70 3.13 4.04
C GLU A 68 -16.08 4.14 2.96
N ALA A 69 -15.95 3.77 1.69
CA ALA A 69 -16.37 4.59 0.56
C ALA A 69 -17.89 4.55 0.26
N GLY A 70 -18.70 3.94 1.11
CA GLY A 70 -20.17 3.86 0.97
C GLY A 70 -20.66 2.73 0.07
N GLY A 71 -19.82 1.73 -0.17
CA GLY A 71 -20.13 0.55 -0.97
C GLY A 71 -20.51 -0.68 -0.15
N PHE A 72 -21.20 -1.62 -0.80
CA PHE A 72 -21.48 -2.94 -0.28
C PHE A 72 -20.65 -3.96 -1.07
N PRO A 73 -19.55 -4.50 -0.50
CA PRO A 73 -18.62 -5.34 -1.24
C PRO A 73 -19.18 -6.75 -1.49
N ILE A 74 -19.07 -7.21 -2.73
CA ILE A 74 -19.44 -8.56 -3.16
C ILE A 74 -18.27 -9.09 -3.99
N PHE A 75 -17.50 -10.04 -3.45
CA PHE A 75 -16.35 -10.60 -4.16
C PHE A 75 -16.71 -11.92 -4.83
N PHE A 76 -16.37 -12.07 -6.10
CA PHE A 76 -16.42 -13.33 -6.82
C PHE A 76 -15.01 -13.87 -7.03
N SER A 77 -14.78 -15.10 -6.58
CA SER A 77 -13.54 -15.84 -6.82
C SER A 77 -13.80 -17.17 -7.50
N TRP A 78 -12.90 -17.52 -8.42
CA TRP A 78 -12.84 -18.82 -9.07
C TRP A 78 -11.38 -19.26 -9.15
N GLY A 79 -11.14 -20.54 -8.89
CA GLY A 79 -9.82 -21.15 -8.94
C GLY A 79 -9.78 -22.20 -10.05
N SER A 80 -8.83 -22.07 -10.99
CA SER A 80 -8.52 -23.12 -11.94
C SER A 80 -7.15 -23.73 -11.60
N ASP A 81 -7.11 -25.03 -11.28
CA ASP A 81 -5.87 -25.79 -11.10
C ASP A 81 -5.00 -25.80 -12.39
N LEU A 82 -5.61 -25.41 -13.53
CA LEU A 82 -5.01 -25.24 -14.84
C LEU A 82 -3.89 -24.19 -14.88
N SER A 83 -3.96 -23.13 -14.07
CA SER A 83 -2.90 -22.11 -13.99
C SER A 83 -1.58 -22.71 -13.51
N THR A 84 -1.63 -23.58 -12.50
CA THR A 84 -0.45 -24.29 -11.99
C THR A 84 0.11 -25.27 -13.02
N VAL A 85 -0.77 -25.92 -13.80
CA VAL A 85 -0.37 -26.80 -14.91
C VAL A 85 0.33 -26.00 -16.01
N LEU A 86 -0.21 -24.85 -16.39
CA LEU A 86 0.40 -23.96 -17.38
C LEU A 86 1.79 -23.48 -16.92
N ILE A 87 1.89 -23.01 -15.68
CA ILE A 87 3.13 -22.50 -15.08
C ILE A 87 4.22 -23.56 -15.07
N ASN A 88 3.89 -24.79 -14.67
CA ASN A 88 4.85 -25.89 -14.66
C ASN A 88 5.33 -26.25 -16.07
N ASN A 89 4.42 -26.29 -17.05
CA ASN A 89 4.77 -26.59 -18.44
C ASN A 89 5.65 -25.49 -19.06
N VAL A 90 5.37 -24.21 -18.79
CA VAL A 90 6.20 -23.09 -19.25
C VAL A 90 7.58 -23.12 -18.58
N ALA A 91 7.65 -23.42 -17.29
CA ALA A 91 8.91 -23.55 -16.56
C ALA A 91 9.80 -24.70 -17.08
N ASP A 92 9.22 -25.75 -17.65
CA ASP A 92 9.98 -26.86 -18.26
C ASP A 92 10.79 -26.38 -19.49
N PHE A 93 10.23 -25.51 -20.33
CA PHE A 93 10.98 -24.89 -21.43
C PHE A 93 12.15 -24.05 -20.92
N GLY A 94 11.92 -23.28 -19.86
CA GLY A 94 12.95 -22.44 -19.25
C GLY A 94 14.13 -23.25 -18.68
N ARG A 95 13.93 -24.52 -18.32
CA ARG A 95 14.96 -25.40 -17.74
C ARG A 95 15.66 -26.30 -18.76
N ASP A 96 15.10 -26.48 -19.96
CA ASP A 96 15.63 -27.39 -20.96
C ASP A 96 16.90 -26.82 -21.65
N PRO A 97 18.07 -27.50 -21.58
CA PRO A 97 19.31 -26.98 -22.13
C PRO A 97 19.30 -26.86 -23.66
N ALA A 98 18.59 -27.76 -24.35
CA ALA A 98 18.49 -27.72 -25.81
C ALA A 98 17.67 -26.50 -26.26
N PHE A 99 16.58 -26.19 -25.53
CA PHE A 99 15.79 -24.99 -25.77
C PHE A 99 16.61 -23.71 -25.56
N ARG A 100 17.40 -23.64 -24.47
CA ARG A 100 18.29 -22.49 -24.20
C ARG A 100 19.32 -22.28 -25.32
N ARG A 101 19.96 -23.36 -25.76
CA ARG A 101 20.95 -23.33 -26.84
C ARG A 101 20.31 -22.96 -28.19
N LEU A 102 19.11 -23.44 -28.46
CA LEU A 102 18.33 -23.05 -29.64
C LEU A 102 17.99 -21.55 -29.61
N LEU A 103 17.54 -21.03 -28.46
CA LEU A 103 17.24 -19.61 -28.27
C LEU A 103 18.48 -18.74 -28.49
N ALA A 104 19.67 -19.19 -28.06
CA ALA A 104 20.93 -18.50 -28.33
C ALA A 104 21.24 -18.43 -29.83
N ARG A 105 21.04 -19.51 -30.59
CA ARG A 105 21.22 -19.51 -32.06
C ARG A 105 20.22 -18.62 -32.78
N LEU A 106 18.96 -18.65 -32.36
CA LEU A 106 17.92 -17.76 -32.88
C LEU A 106 18.26 -16.29 -32.59
N THR A 107 18.74 -15.99 -31.38
CA THR A 107 19.18 -14.64 -31.00
C THR A 107 20.36 -14.19 -31.85
N GLN A 108 21.39 -15.03 -32.01
CA GLN A 108 22.56 -14.76 -32.85
C GLN A 108 22.15 -14.38 -34.28
N PHE A 109 21.21 -15.12 -34.86
CA PHE A 109 20.67 -14.83 -36.19
C PHE A 109 19.83 -13.53 -36.25
N VAL A 110 18.93 -13.33 -35.28
CA VAL A 110 18.05 -12.15 -35.29
C VAL A 110 18.85 -10.87 -35.02
N VAL A 111 19.75 -10.85 -34.04
CA VAL A 111 20.64 -9.70 -33.76
C VAL A 111 21.45 -9.33 -34.99
N PHE A 112 22.00 -10.33 -35.68
CA PHE A 112 22.68 -10.11 -36.94
C PHE A 112 21.76 -9.44 -37.97
N ARG A 113 20.54 -9.95 -38.16
CA ARG A 113 19.59 -9.42 -39.15
C ARG A 113 19.17 -7.99 -38.87
N LEU A 114 19.27 -7.55 -37.61
CA LEU A 114 19.02 -6.17 -37.20
C LEU A 114 20.21 -5.24 -37.47
N GLY A 115 21.40 -5.75 -37.87
CA GLY A 115 22.63 -4.95 -38.00
C GLY A 115 23.70 -5.37 -39.02
N GLY A 116 23.48 -6.35 -39.92
CA GLY A 116 24.49 -6.83 -40.89
C GLY A 116 23.95 -7.54 -42.16
N SER A 117 24.85 -7.94 -43.07
CA SER A 117 24.58 -8.61 -44.38
C SER A 117 25.43 -9.88 -44.58
N PHE A 118 24.84 -10.99 -45.04
CA PHE A 118 25.52 -12.31 -45.21
C PHE A 118 25.78 -12.68 -46.67
N GLN A 119 26.71 -13.62 -46.87
CA GLN A 119 26.78 -14.49 -48.05
C GLN A 119 27.11 -15.93 -47.62
N LEU A 120 26.41 -16.91 -48.20
CA LEU A 120 26.75 -18.34 -48.02
C LEU A 120 27.82 -18.73 -49.05
N THR A 121 28.98 -19.23 -48.60
CA THR A 121 30.05 -19.70 -49.50
C THR A 121 30.22 -21.22 -49.43
N ASP A 122 30.87 -21.81 -50.43
CA ASP A 122 31.19 -23.26 -50.46
C ASP A 122 32.08 -23.70 -49.27
N ALA A 123 32.75 -22.75 -48.59
CA ALA A 123 33.59 -22.98 -47.41
C ALA A 123 32.87 -22.77 -46.06
N GLY A 124 31.57 -22.43 -46.08
CA GLY A 124 30.78 -22.07 -44.90
C GLY A 124 30.41 -20.57 -44.83
N LEU A 125 29.95 -20.13 -43.66
CA LEU A 125 29.64 -18.73 -43.36
C LEU A 125 30.94 -17.91 -43.30
N ASN A 126 31.06 -16.82 -44.08
CA ASN A 126 32.23 -15.94 -44.04
C ASN A 126 31.83 -14.44 -44.03
N GLU A 127 32.62 -13.62 -43.33
CA GLU A 127 32.26 -12.43 -42.53
C GLU A 127 32.00 -11.09 -43.26
N GLN A 128 31.31 -10.09 -42.66
CA GLN A 128 31.60 -9.44 -41.35
C GLN A 128 30.94 -10.09 -40.11
N THR A 129 31.79 -10.62 -39.21
CA THR A 129 31.57 -11.26 -37.88
C THR A 129 30.14 -11.41 -37.37
N LEU A 130 29.67 -12.67 -37.31
CA LEU A 130 28.61 -13.06 -36.38
C LEU A 130 29.03 -12.76 -34.95
N VAL A 131 28.10 -12.27 -34.14
CA VAL A 131 28.31 -12.19 -32.68
C VAL A 131 28.66 -13.59 -32.18
N PRO A 132 29.78 -13.81 -31.48
CA PRO A 132 30.15 -15.13 -30.97
C PRO A 132 29.02 -15.75 -30.15
N LEU A 133 28.80 -17.06 -30.31
CA LEU A 133 27.69 -17.73 -29.64
C LEU A 133 27.85 -17.63 -28.11
N GLU A 134 29.08 -17.75 -27.61
CA GLU A 134 29.42 -17.65 -26.19
C GLU A 134 29.02 -16.28 -25.62
N GLU A 135 29.13 -15.23 -26.43
CA GLU A 135 28.70 -13.88 -26.05
C GLU A 135 27.19 -13.79 -25.93
N VAL A 136 26.45 -14.38 -26.89
CA VAL A 136 24.98 -14.44 -26.84
C VAL A 136 24.51 -15.24 -25.62
N GLU A 137 25.15 -16.36 -25.33
CA GLU A 137 24.84 -17.19 -24.16
C GLU A 137 25.13 -16.47 -22.84
N ALA A 138 26.22 -15.70 -22.79
CA ALA A 138 26.53 -14.84 -21.65
C ALA A 138 25.45 -13.76 -21.45
N GLN A 139 24.97 -13.14 -22.53
CA GLN A 139 23.88 -12.15 -22.47
C GLN A 139 22.54 -12.76 -22.08
N LEU A 140 22.22 -13.97 -22.53
CA LEU A 140 21.01 -14.69 -22.10
C LEU A 140 21.06 -15.05 -20.60
N SER A 141 22.25 -15.20 -20.04
CA SER A 141 22.44 -15.53 -18.62
C SER A 141 22.49 -14.28 -17.72
N ALA A 142 22.60 -13.08 -18.31
CA ALA A 142 22.59 -11.81 -17.58
C ALA A 142 21.16 -11.36 -17.23
N SER A 143 21.04 -10.49 -16.23
CA SER A 143 19.76 -9.86 -15.86
C SER A 143 19.83 -8.34 -16.09
N PRO A 144 18.92 -7.75 -16.90
CA PRO A 144 17.90 -8.40 -17.71
C PRO A 144 18.48 -9.12 -18.95
N PRO A 145 17.91 -10.26 -19.40
CA PRO A 145 18.41 -11.01 -20.55
C PRO A 145 18.39 -10.18 -21.84
N LEU A 146 19.46 -10.26 -22.64
CA LEU A 146 19.63 -9.57 -23.93
C LEU A 146 19.54 -8.03 -23.92
N ALA A 147 19.66 -7.37 -22.76
CA ALA A 147 19.61 -5.91 -22.64
C ALA A 147 20.55 -5.16 -23.60
N LYS A 148 21.73 -5.74 -23.88
CA LYS A 148 22.71 -5.20 -24.84
C LYS A 148 22.15 -5.02 -26.25
N TYR A 149 21.18 -5.84 -26.65
CA TYR A 149 20.64 -5.88 -28.02
C TYR A 149 19.26 -5.24 -28.15
N GLU A 150 18.59 -4.89 -27.04
CA GLU A 150 17.24 -4.29 -27.07
C GLU A 150 17.20 -2.96 -27.84
N GLN A 151 18.29 -2.19 -27.83
CA GLN A 151 18.40 -0.91 -28.55
C GLN A 151 18.23 -1.08 -30.07
N LEU A 152 18.61 -2.25 -30.62
CA LEU A 152 18.48 -2.57 -32.04
C LEU A 152 17.01 -2.61 -32.51
N VAL A 153 16.06 -2.79 -31.59
CA VAL A 153 14.63 -2.88 -31.90
C VAL A 153 13.95 -1.49 -31.87
N THR A 154 14.55 -0.53 -31.15
CA THR A 154 13.97 0.80 -30.91
C THR A 154 14.34 1.86 -31.94
N GLU A 155 15.25 1.56 -32.88
CA GLU A 155 15.70 2.54 -33.88
C GLU A 155 14.72 2.69 -35.06
N PRO A 156 14.43 3.93 -35.53
CA PRO A 156 13.49 4.21 -36.63
C PRO A 156 13.83 3.56 -37.99
N GLY A 157 14.99 2.92 -38.13
CA GLY A 157 15.48 2.33 -39.38
C GLY A 157 14.88 0.96 -39.74
N LEU A 158 14.28 0.23 -38.79
CA LEU A 158 13.76 -1.12 -39.03
C LEU A 158 12.57 -1.17 -40.01
N VAL A 159 11.78 -0.10 -40.06
CA VAL A 159 10.56 0.01 -40.87
C VAL A 159 10.88 0.12 -42.38
N ALA A 160 12.12 0.47 -42.74
CA ALA A 160 12.55 0.65 -44.13
C ALA A 160 12.90 -0.67 -44.87
N LEU A 161 12.96 -1.80 -44.16
CA LEU A 161 13.28 -3.13 -44.72
C LEU A 161 12.03 -3.77 -45.36
N GLY A 162 11.55 -3.21 -46.46
CA GLY A 162 10.45 -3.81 -47.25
C GLY A 162 10.88 -5.14 -47.88
N GLY A 163 10.15 -6.23 -47.62
CA GLY A 163 10.43 -7.57 -48.16
C GLY A 163 9.90 -8.71 -47.28
N PRO A 164 10.02 -9.98 -47.71
CA PRO A 164 9.73 -11.13 -46.85
C PRO A 164 10.59 -11.10 -45.57
N ALA A 165 10.10 -11.71 -44.49
CA ALA A 165 10.78 -11.67 -43.19
C ALA A 165 12.16 -12.37 -43.24
N ILE A 166 12.24 -13.45 -44.03
CA ILE A 166 13.45 -14.24 -44.32
C ILE A 166 13.38 -14.60 -45.82
N ASP A 167 14.46 -14.37 -46.57
CA ASP A 167 14.60 -14.83 -47.95
C ASP A 167 15.31 -16.21 -48.07
N GLU A 168 15.45 -16.75 -49.28
CA GLU A 168 16.04 -18.08 -49.50
C GLU A 168 17.51 -18.17 -49.06
N GLU A 169 18.28 -17.08 -49.16
CA GLU A 169 19.68 -17.03 -48.76
C GLU A 169 19.80 -17.00 -47.23
N GLU A 170 18.99 -16.17 -46.58
CA GLU A 170 18.89 -16.06 -45.12
C GLU A 170 18.35 -17.34 -44.48
N TYR A 171 17.44 -18.02 -45.17
CA TYR A 171 16.98 -19.36 -44.82
C TYR A 171 18.16 -20.32 -44.74
N ALA A 172 19.01 -20.34 -45.78
CA ALA A 172 20.16 -21.23 -45.84
C ALA A 172 21.18 -20.91 -44.73
N VAL A 173 21.35 -19.63 -44.38
CA VAL A 173 22.22 -19.21 -43.28
C VAL A 173 21.72 -19.70 -41.93
N LEU A 174 20.45 -19.47 -41.58
CA LEU A 174 19.91 -19.94 -40.30
C LEU A 174 19.92 -21.48 -40.22
N ALA A 175 19.59 -22.16 -41.31
CA ALA A 175 19.68 -23.61 -41.40
C ALA A 175 21.11 -24.10 -41.16
N ALA A 176 22.12 -23.45 -41.73
CA ALA A 176 23.52 -23.76 -41.52
C ALA A 176 23.97 -23.54 -40.06
N LEU A 177 23.56 -22.42 -39.44
CA LEU A 177 23.88 -22.11 -38.04
C LEU A 177 23.39 -23.18 -37.08
N ILE A 178 22.18 -23.67 -37.29
CA ILE A 178 21.60 -24.73 -36.47
C ILE A 178 22.29 -26.05 -36.78
N ALA A 179 22.41 -26.40 -38.07
CA ALA A 179 22.96 -27.69 -38.50
C ALA A 179 24.44 -27.91 -38.11
N GLN A 180 25.23 -26.84 -37.94
CA GLN A 180 26.63 -26.92 -37.52
C GLN A 180 26.81 -27.00 -35.99
N ASP A 181 25.75 -26.79 -35.20
CA ASP A 181 25.82 -26.89 -33.74
C ASP A 181 25.65 -28.34 -33.26
N SER A 182 26.78 -29.03 -33.08
CA SER A 182 26.82 -30.41 -32.61
C SER A 182 26.30 -30.59 -31.17
N GLU A 183 26.43 -29.57 -30.33
CA GLU A 183 25.93 -29.63 -28.94
C GLU A 183 24.42 -29.49 -28.91
N LEU A 184 23.84 -28.59 -29.73
CA LEU A 184 22.39 -28.51 -29.90
C LEU A 184 21.81 -29.81 -30.44
N GLN A 185 22.48 -30.47 -31.39
CA GLN A 185 22.06 -31.80 -31.89
C GLN A 185 22.01 -32.83 -30.78
N ARG A 186 23.06 -32.89 -29.96
CA ARG A 186 23.15 -33.81 -28.82
C ARG A 186 22.05 -33.51 -27.79
N LEU A 187 21.92 -32.27 -27.35
CA LEU A 187 20.94 -31.86 -26.34
C LEU A 187 19.50 -32.05 -26.84
N HIS A 188 19.24 -31.77 -28.12
CA HIS A 188 17.94 -32.03 -28.74
C HIS A 188 17.58 -33.52 -28.71
N ALA A 189 18.55 -34.40 -28.96
CA ALA A 189 18.34 -35.85 -28.89
C ALA A 189 17.96 -36.34 -27.48
N ASP A 190 18.28 -35.57 -26.44
CA ASP A 190 17.93 -35.88 -25.04
C ASP A 190 16.70 -35.09 -24.53
N SER A 191 16.36 -33.96 -25.15
CA SER A 191 15.23 -33.10 -24.78
C SER A 191 13.88 -33.79 -24.99
N LYS A 192 12.93 -33.56 -24.09
CA LYS A 192 11.51 -33.93 -24.30
C LYS A 192 10.68 -32.76 -24.81
N VAL A 193 11.09 -31.54 -24.46
CA VAL A 193 10.38 -30.30 -24.73
C VAL A 193 10.38 -29.97 -26.23
N LEU A 194 11.54 -30.05 -26.88
CA LEU A 194 11.68 -29.81 -28.33
C LEU A 194 11.14 -30.96 -29.20
N LYS A 195 10.57 -32.01 -28.59
CA LYS A 195 10.04 -33.21 -29.25
C LYS A 195 8.50 -33.30 -29.29
N ALA A 196 7.78 -32.32 -28.73
CA ALA A 196 6.31 -32.27 -28.80
C ALA A 196 5.80 -32.02 -30.25
N PRO A 197 4.55 -32.37 -30.59
CA PRO A 197 4.23 -33.12 -31.79
C PRO A 197 4.23 -32.28 -33.09
N VAL A 198 5.18 -32.58 -33.95
CA VAL A 198 5.01 -32.53 -35.40
C VAL A 198 5.44 -33.91 -35.90
N MET A 199 4.53 -34.68 -36.49
CA MET A 199 4.80 -36.07 -36.91
C MET A 199 6.10 -36.19 -37.70
N PRO A 200 6.92 -37.22 -37.42
CA PRO A 200 7.49 -37.96 -38.54
C PRO A 200 7.58 -39.46 -38.24
N THR A 201 6.95 -40.27 -39.08
CA THR A 201 7.37 -41.66 -39.24
C THR A 201 8.44 -41.73 -40.32
N VAL A 202 9.56 -42.38 -39.97
CA VAL A 202 10.66 -42.89 -40.83
C VAL A 202 11.77 -41.85 -41.15
N PHE A 203 13.01 -42.16 -40.75
CA PHE A 203 14.31 -41.45 -40.92
C PHE A 203 14.77 -40.47 -39.78
N PRO A 204 15.83 -40.80 -39.01
CA PRO A 204 16.40 -39.95 -37.95
C PRO A 204 16.91 -38.57 -38.41
N GLY A 205 17.24 -38.39 -39.70
CA GLY A 205 17.64 -37.09 -40.26
C GLY A 205 16.47 -36.13 -40.56
N VAL A 206 15.24 -36.65 -40.69
CA VAL A 206 14.03 -35.85 -40.98
C VAL A 206 13.57 -35.07 -39.74
N TRP A 207 13.81 -35.62 -38.54
CA TRP A 207 13.50 -34.98 -37.26
C TRP A 207 14.30 -33.69 -37.05
N TRP A 208 15.59 -33.72 -37.36
CA TRP A 208 16.48 -32.56 -37.29
C TRP A 208 16.08 -31.46 -38.29
N ALA A 209 15.69 -31.86 -39.51
CA ALA A 209 15.12 -30.93 -40.49
C ALA A 209 13.82 -30.27 -40.00
N GLY A 210 13.02 -31.01 -39.21
CA GLY A 210 11.84 -30.48 -38.51
C GLY A 210 12.19 -29.38 -37.51
N LEU A 211 13.23 -29.56 -36.67
CA LEU A 211 13.70 -28.54 -35.72
C LEU A 211 14.16 -27.27 -36.44
N VAL A 212 14.96 -27.42 -37.50
CA VAL A 212 15.44 -26.30 -38.33
C VAL A 212 14.25 -25.54 -38.93
N THR A 213 13.24 -26.27 -39.45
CA THR A 213 12.02 -25.66 -40.00
C THR A 213 11.27 -24.84 -38.95
N GLN A 214 11.15 -25.34 -37.71
CA GLN A 214 10.49 -24.58 -36.64
C GLN A 214 11.31 -23.35 -36.23
N ALA A 215 12.62 -23.48 -36.09
CA ALA A 215 13.50 -22.36 -35.77
C ALA A 215 13.40 -21.23 -36.81
N ILE A 216 13.27 -21.58 -38.09
CA ILE A 216 13.06 -20.61 -39.17
C ILE A 216 11.72 -19.89 -39.03
N LYS A 217 10.64 -20.61 -38.67
CA LYS A 217 9.35 -19.96 -38.37
C LYS A 217 9.46 -18.99 -37.20
N VAL A 218 10.16 -19.38 -36.13
CA VAL A 218 10.37 -18.53 -34.95
C VAL A 218 11.12 -17.25 -35.34
N ALA A 219 12.26 -17.38 -36.03
CA ALA A 219 13.05 -16.24 -36.46
C ALA A 219 12.27 -15.31 -37.42
N GLY A 220 11.53 -15.89 -38.37
CA GLY A 220 10.74 -15.12 -39.34
C GLY A 220 9.57 -14.38 -38.69
N ALA A 221 8.85 -15.03 -37.78
CA ALA A 221 7.77 -14.41 -37.03
C ALA A 221 8.29 -13.30 -36.08
N THR A 222 9.44 -13.54 -35.44
CA THR A 222 10.12 -12.56 -34.59
C THR A 222 10.49 -11.32 -35.39
N LEU A 223 11.22 -11.48 -36.51
CA LEU A 223 11.61 -10.37 -37.37
C LEU A 223 10.40 -9.60 -37.91
N LYS A 224 9.33 -10.30 -38.30
CA LYS A 224 8.08 -9.69 -38.73
C LYS A 224 7.45 -8.82 -37.65
N ARG A 225 7.42 -9.28 -36.40
CA ARG A 225 6.89 -8.52 -35.26
C ARG A 225 7.76 -7.32 -34.92
N LEU A 226 9.08 -7.49 -34.85
CA LEU A 226 10.01 -6.38 -34.60
C LEU A 226 9.90 -5.30 -35.70
N ARG A 227 9.88 -5.67 -36.98
CA ARG A 227 9.72 -4.72 -38.11
C ARG A 227 8.38 -3.99 -38.14
N SER A 228 7.31 -4.65 -37.67
CA SER A 228 5.97 -4.04 -37.61
C SER A 228 5.75 -3.20 -36.35
N GLY A 229 6.75 -3.05 -35.47
CA GLY A 229 6.61 -2.37 -34.19
C GLY A 229 5.75 -3.14 -33.17
N ARG A 230 5.50 -4.43 -33.43
CA ARG A 230 4.65 -5.34 -32.65
C ARG A 230 5.45 -6.30 -31.75
N GLY A 231 6.72 -5.98 -31.54
CA GLY A 231 7.61 -6.72 -30.65
C GLY A 231 7.42 -6.30 -29.20
N HIS A 232 7.63 -7.24 -28.27
CA HIS A 232 7.65 -7.00 -26.84
C HIS A 232 9.06 -6.71 -26.28
N GLY A 233 10.03 -6.47 -27.15
CA GLY A 233 11.46 -6.56 -26.82
C GLY A 233 12.07 -7.80 -27.47
N LEU A 234 13.37 -7.80 -27.71
CA LEU A 234 14.03 -8.87 -28.46
C LEU A 234 13.88 -10.23 -27.77
N HIS A 235 14.21 -10.31 -26.48
CA HIS A 235 14.17 -11.58 -25.74
C HIS A 235 12.74 -12.12 -25.63
N ALA A 236 11.80 -11.28 -25.20
CA ALA A 236 10.42 -11.71 -25.01
C ALA A 236 9.73 -12.08 -26.33
N THR A 237 9.96 -11.34 -27.42
CA THR A 237 9.39 -11.68 -28.73
C THR A 237 9.93 -13.02 -29.23
N LEU A 238 11.24 -13.27 -29.08
CA LEU A 238 11.84 -14.56 -29.43
C LEU A 238 11.22 -15.72 -28.64
N VAL A 239 11.05 -15.54 -27.34
CA VAL A 239 10.45 -16.55 -26.46
C VAL A 239 8.99 -16.78 -26.81
N GLU A 240 8.21 -15.73 -27.05
CA GLU A 240 6.81 -15.84 -27.46
C GLU A 240 6.67 -16.64 -28.75
N GLU A 241 7.40 -16.27 -29.80
CA GLU A 241 7.33 -16.97 -31.07
C GLU A 241 7.82 -18.41 -30.95
N ALA A 242 8.84 -18.68 -30.12
CA ALA A 242 9.26 -20.04 -29.81
C ALA A 242 8.13 -20.83 -29.13
N LEU A 243 7.52 -20.29 -28.07
CA LEU A 243 6.42 -20.94 -27.35
C LEU A 243 5.20 -21.18 -28.25
N ARG A 244 4.89 -20.24 -29.17
CA ARG A 244 3.82 -20.41 -30.17
C ARG A 244 4.14 -21.53 -31.15
N VAL A 245 5.34 -21.54 -31.73
CA VAL A 245 5.74 -22.54 -32.72
C VAL A 245 5.86 -23.95 -32.12
N PHE A 246 6.28 -24.06 -30.86
CA PHE A 246 6.40 -25.33 -30.14
C PHE A 246 5.10 -25.75 -29.41
N GLY A 247 3.96 -25.10 -29.70
CA GLY A 247 2.62 -25.56 -29.31
C GLY A 247 2.19 -25.20 -27.88
N VAL A 248 2.96 -24.38 -27.16
CA VAL A 248 2.57 -23.88 -25.83
C VAL A 248 1.42 -22.87 -25.96
N SER A 249 1.35 -22.13 -27.07
CA SER A 249 0.21 -21.25 -27.35
C SER A 249 -1.12 -21.97 -27.37
N ASP A 250 -1.17 -23.24 -27.83
CA ASP A 250 -2.41 -23.99 -27.88
C ASP A 250 -2.88 -24.39 -26.48
N LEU A 251 -1.94 -24.74 -25.59
CA LEU A 251 -2.22 -25.00 -24.18
C LEU A 251 -2.66 -23.73 -23.43
N CYS A 252 -1.96 -22.62 -23.69
CA CYS A 252 -2.30 -21.29 -23.19
C CYS A 252 -3.70 -20.87 -23.65
N ALA A 253 -3.98 -20.97 -24.95
CA ALA A 253 -5.26 -20.62 -25.55
C ALA A 253 -6.38 -21.51 -25.04
N ALA A 254 -6.14 -22.81 -24.83
CA ALA A 254 -7.10 -23.71 -24.20
C ALA A 254 -7.41 -23.30 -22.76
N THR A 255 -6.38 -23.02 -21.96
CA THR A 255 -6.53 -22.55 -20.56
C THR A 255 -7.30 -21.24 -20.51
N TRP A 256 -6.93 -20.29 -21.37
CA TRP A 256 -7.59 -18.99 -21.50
C TRP A 256 -9.04 -19.11 -21.99
N THR A 257 -9.31 -20.04 -22.90
CA THR A 257 -10.66 -20.36 -23.37
C THR A 257 -11.52 -20.95 -22.26
N ILE A 258 -10.97 -21.84 -21.43
CA ILE A 258 -11.67 -22.38 -20.25
C ILE A 258 -12.04 -21.26 -19.29
N MET A 259 -11.13 -20.30 -19.05
CA MET A 259 -11.42 -19.14 -18.18
C MET A 259 -12.52 -18.24 -18.76
N LYS A 260 -12.47 -17.93 -20.06
CA LYS A 260 -13.53 -17.18 -20.75
C LYS A 260 -14.86 -17.94 -20.72
N LYS A 261 -14.82 -19.27 -20.84
CA LYS A 261 -16.00 -20.14 -20.78
C LYS A 261 -16.60 -20.13 -19.36
N GLU A 262 -15.80 -20.15 -18.31
CA GLU A 262 -16.28 -20.10 -16.93
C GLU A 262 -17.07 -18.81 -16.64
N ALA A 263 -16.62 -17.66 -17.16
CA ALA A 263 -17.38 -16.41 -17.11
C ALA A 263 -18.73 -16.52 -17.84
N ALA A 264 -18.74 -17.10 -19.04
CA ALA A 264 -19.95 -17.30 -19.83
C ALA A 264 -20.92 -18.33 -19.21
N ASP A 265 -20.38 -19.36 -18.56
CA ASP A 265 -21.14 -20.40 -17.86
C ASP A 265 -21.81 -19.83 -16.59
N ALA A 266 -21.13 -18.92 -15.88
CA ALA A 266 -21.72 -18.17 -14.75
C ALA A 266 -22.88 -17.25 -15.17
N ALA A 267 -22.89 -16.85 -16.45
CA ALA A 267 -23.89 -16.02 -17.09
C ALA A 267 -24.99 -16.83 -17.83
N GLN A 268 -25.10 -18.14 -17.60
CA GLN A 268 -26.20 -18.96 -18.14
C GLN A 268 -27.49 -18.78 -17.32
N PRO A 269 -28.66 -19.16 -17.89
CA PRO A 269 -29.91 -19.20 -17.15
C PRO A 269 -29.80 -19.99 -15.84
N ASP A 270 -30.43 -19.51 -14.77
CA ASP A 270 -30.36 -20.02 -13.40
C ASP A 270 -28.97 -19.94 -12.73
N GLY A 271 -27.98 -19.38 -13.44
CA GLY A 271 -26.62 -19.23 -12.96
C GLY A 271 -26.44 -18.17 -11.86
N PRO A 272 -25.25 -18.12 -11.23
CA PRO A 272 -24.92 -17.15 -10.19
C PRO A 272 -25.21 -15.68 -10.57
N TYR A 273 -25.01 -15.32 -11.84
CA TYR A 273 -25.15 -13.93 -12.30
C TYR A 273 -26.59 -13.52 -12.53
N GLU A 274 -27.47 -14.43 -12.95
CA GLU A 274 -28.90 -14.14 -13.04
C GLU A 274 -29.49 -13.84 -11.66
N GLN A 275 -29.10 -14.61 -10.65
CA GLN A 275 -29.53 -14.40 -9.27
C GLN A 275 -29.05 -13.05 -8.72
N LEU A 276 -27.78 -12.69 -9.00
CA LEU A 276 -27.21 -11.38 -8.65
C LEU A 276 -27.95 -10.23 -9.35
N LEU A 277 -28.12 -10.30 -10.67
CA LEU A 277 -28.74 -9.24 -11.47
C LEU A 277 -30.20 -9.00 -11.08
N THR A 278 -30.94 -10.05 -10.75
CA THR A 278 -32.32 -9.94 -10.27
C THR A 278 -32.35 -9.09 -9.00
N ARG A 279 -31.52 -9.42 -8.00
CA ARG A 279 -31.45 -8.66 -6.73
C ARG A 279 -30.97 -7.22 -6.92
N LEU A 280 -30.01 -6.98 -7.81
CA LEU A 280 -29.52 -5.62 -8.11
C LEU A 280 -30.59 -4.76 -8.80
N THR A 281 -31.41 -5.36 -9.66
CA THR A 281 -32.44 -4.65 -10.43
C THR A 281 -33.66 -4.32 -9.56
N ASP A 282 -34.10 -5.25 -8.72
CA ASP A 282 -35.27 -5.06 -7.84
C ASP A 282 -35.10 -3.85 -6.89
N ASN A 283 -33.87 -3.55 -6.51
CA ASN A 283 -33.51 -2.45 -5.61
C ASN A 283 -33.13 -1.14 -6.33
N ALA A 284 -33.27 -1.07 -7.66
CA ALA A 284 -32.89 0.09 -8.49
C ALA A 284 -31.46 0.61 -8.23
N ALA A 285 -30.52 -0.30 -7.97
CA ALA A 285 -29.14 0.05 -7.66
C ALA A 285 -28.36 0.47 -8.91
N ARG A 286 -27.37 1.36 -8.74
CA ARG A 286 -26.30 1.63 -9.73
C ARG A 286 -25.00 0.97 -9.29
N PRO A 287 -24.84 -0.35 -9.45
CA PRO A 287 -23.65 -1.09 -9.00
C PRO A 287 -22.34 -0.59 -9.64
N LEU A 288 -21.24 -0.72 -8.91
CA LEU A 288 -19.88 -0.65 -9.45
C LEU A 288 -19.39 -2.07 -9.73
N LEU A 289 -19.05 -2.36 -10.98
CA LEU A 289 -18.43 -3.63 -11.37
C LEU A 289 -16.92 -3.45 -11.48
N VAL A 290 -16.16 -4.21 -10.69
CA VAL A 290 -14.70 -4.18 -10.69
C VAL A 290 -14.19 -5.48 -11.32
N GLY A 291 -13.46 -5.39 -12.43
CA GLY A 291 -12.88 -6.53 -13.11
C GLY A 291 -11.35 -6.47 -13.08
N HIS A 292 -10.71 -7.33 -12.28
CA HIS A 292 -9.25 -7.41 -12.22
C HIS A 292 -8.71 -8.53 -13.12
N SER A 293 -7.80 -8.22 -14.04
CA SER A 293 -7.16 -9.17 -14.95
C SER A 293 -8.20 -9.97 -15.73
N ALA A 294 -8.28 -11.30 -15.56
CA ALA A 294 -9.32 -12.14 -16.17
C ALA A 294 -10.75 -11.80 -15.69
N GLY A 295 -10.90 -11.14 -14.54
CA GLY A 295 -12.18 -10.66 -14.03
C GLY A 295 -12.88 -9.65 -14.93
N SER A 296 -12.17 -8.99 -15.86
CA SER A 296 -12.80 -8.15 -16.88
C SER A 296 -13.73 -8.95 -17.80
N GLU A 297 -13.47 -10.24 -18.01
CA GLU A 297 -14.36 -11.12 -18.78
C GLU A 297 -15.69 -11.37 -18.07
N HIS A 298 -15.65 -11.52 -16.75
CA HIS A 298 -16.85 -11.70 -15.92
C HIS A 298 -17.72 -10.45 -15.89
N VAL A 299 -17.11 -9.26 -15.86
CA VAL A 299 -17.83 -7.98 -15.98
C VAL A 299 -18.58 -7.89 -17.32
N ILE A 300 -17.92 -8.26 -18.42
CA ILE A 300 -18.54 -8.21 -19.76
C ILE A 300 -19.71 -9.19 -19.84
N GLU A 301 -19.54 -10.44 -19.39
CA GLU A 301 -20.60 -11.46 -19.41
C GLU A 301 -21.80 -11.09 -18.53
N LEU A 302 -21.57 -10.46 -17.37
CA LEU A 302 -22.64 -9.97 -16.49
C LEU A 302 -23.49 -8.88 -17.18
N ILE A 303 -22.86 -7.93 -17.87
CA ILE A 303 -23.55 -6.87 -18.59
C ILE A 303 -24.30 -7.43 -19.81
N GLU A 304 -23.69 -8.37 -20.54
CA GLU A 304 -24.35 -9.06 -21.65
C GLU A 304 -25.57 -9.85 -21.18
N LEU A 305 -25.50 -10.50 -20.01
CA LEU A 305 -26.65 -11.18 -19.41
C LEU A 305 -27.75 -10.17 -19.04
N ALA A 306 -27.42 -9.04 -18.41
CA ALA A 306 -28.40 -8.01 -18.07
C ALA A 306 -29.14 -7.48 -19.32
N ALA A 307 -28.42 -7.34 -20.44
CA ALA A 307 -29.00 -6.98 -21.73
C ALA A 307 -29.92 -8.09 -22.29
N ARG A 308 -29.52 -9.37 -22.21
CA ARG A 308 -30.34 -10.52 -22.64
C ARG A 308 -31.64 -10.63 -21.82
N MET A 309 -31.55 -10.38 -20.52
CA MET A 309 -32.68 -10.36 -19.59
C MET A 309 -33.55 -9.10 -19.73
N LYS A 310 -33.13 -8.11 -20.54
CA LYS A 310 -33.81 -6.82 -20.75
C LYS A 310 -34.04 -6.05 -19.43
N LEU A 311 -33.13 -6.20 -18.47
CA LEU A 311 -33.23 -5.51 -17.18
C LEU A 311 -33.01 -4.01 -17.37
N ASN A 312 -33.62 -3.16 -16.55
CA ASN A 312 -33.39 -1.72 -16.59
C ASN A 312 -32.37 -1.33 -15.50
N ILE A 313 -31.09 -1.62 -15.76
CA ILE A 313 -30.00 -1.41 -14.82
C ILE A 313 -28.78 -0.83 -15.53
N THR A 314 -28.11 0.11 -14.87
CA THR A 314 -26.90 0.79 -15.35
C THR A 314 -25.74 0.51 -14.39
N PHE A 315 -24.56 0.23 -14.95
CA PHE A 315 -23.35 -0.14 -14.21
C PHE A 315 -22.28 0.95 -14.39
N ASP A 316 -21.58 1.33 -13.32
CA ASP A 316 -20.24 1.87 -13.51
C ASP A 316 -19.24 0.72 -13.46
N VAL A 317 -18.12 0.86 -14.15
CA VAL A 317 -17.15 -0.20 -14.38
C VAL A 317 -15.75 0.31 -14.07
N ALA A 318 -14.99 -0.44 -13.28
CA ALA A 318 -13.56 -0.24 -13.07
C ALA A 318 -12.80 -1.50 -13.53
N LEU A 319 -11.98 -1.35 -14.57
CA LEU A 319 -11.15 -2.42 -15.09
C LEU A 319 -9.71 -2.24 -14.57
N ILE A 320 -9.18 -3.25 -13.87
CA ILE A 320 -7.83 -3.22 -13.31
C ILE A 320 -6.98 -4.23 -14.08
N ALA A 321 -5.88 -3.77 -14.68
CA ALA A 321 -4.99 -4.58 -15.51
C ALA A 321 -5.77 -5.57 -16.43
N PRO A 322 -6.83 -5.13 -17.16
CA PRO A 322 -7.75 -6.05 -17.81
C PRO A 322 -7.07 -6.86 -18.92
N ALA A 323 -7.28 -8.17 -18.88
CA ALA A 323 -6.80 -9.09 -19.90
C ALA A 323 -7.75 -9.21 -21.12
N SER A 324 -8.80 -8.38 -21.17
CA SER A 324 -9.73 -8.34 -22.29
C SER A 324 -9.17 -7.64 -23.52
N THR A 325 -9.52 -8.16 -24.70
CA THR A 325 -9.11 -7.58 -25.97
C THR A 325 -9.84 -6.26 -26.25
N HIS A 326 -9.19 -5.37 -27.02
CA HIS A 326 -9.79 -4.12 -27.48
C HIS A 326 -11.13 -4.35 -28.19
N ASP A 327 -11.23 -5.38 -29.03
CA ASP A 327 -12.49 -5.67 -29.74
C ASP A 327 -13.63 -6.05 -28.79
N ARG A 328 -13.33 -6.77 -27.72
CA ARG A 328 -14.34 -7.18 -26.74
C ARG A 328 -14.84 -5.97 -25.95
N VAL A 329 -13.95 -5.11 -25.49
CA VAL A 329 -14.31 -3.88 -24.79
C VAL A 329 -14.97 -2.87 -25.73
N ALA A 330 -14.58 -2.80 -27.01
CA ALA A 330 -15.26 -1.98 -28.00
C ALA A 330 -16.72 -2.40 -28.18
N ARG A 331 -16.99 -3.71 -28.22
CA ARG A 331 -18.36 -4.24 -28.26
C ARG A 331 -19.14 -3.86 -27.01
N LEU A 332 -18.52 -3.96 -25.83
CA LEU A 332 -19.13 -3.51 -24.58
C LEU A 332 -19.52 -2.02 -24.66
N LEU A 333 -18.56 -1.14 -24.98
CA LEU A 333 -18.76 0.32 -25.05
C LEU A 333 -19.78 0.74 -26.10
N ASN A 334 -19.86 0.02 -27.23
CA ASN A 334 -20.75 0.38 -28.33
C ASN A 334 -22.16 -0.21 -28.18
N LYS A 335 -22.25 -1.52 -27.88
CA LYS A 335 -23.52 -2.27 -27.87
C LYS A 335 -24.31 -2.07 -26.58
N HIS A 336 -23.63 -1.69 -25.50
CA HIS A 336 -24.23 -1.58 -24.17
C HIS A 336 -24.03 -0.19 -23.56
N ALA A 337 -23.82 0.84 -24.40
CA ALA A 337 -23.61 2.22 -23.98
C ALA A 337 -24.72 2.73 -23.04
N GLU A 338 -25.96 2.32 -23.28
CA GLU A 338 -27.14 2.68 -22.49
C GLU A 338 -27.17 2.04 -21.08
N ARG A 339 -26.33 1.03 -20.85
CA ARG A 339 -26.19 0.29 -19.59
C ARG A 339 -24.90 0.65 -18.86
N LEU A 340 -24.07 1.51 -19.44
CA LEU A 340 -22.79 1.91 -18.89
C LEU A 340 -22.88 3.36 -18.42
N GLY A 341 -22.50 3.59 -17.18
CA GLY A 341 -22.23 4.92 -16.65
C GLY A 341 -20.79 5.31 -16.94
N GLN A 342 -19.96 5.36 -15.89
CA GLN A 342 -18.52 5.60 -16.02
C GLN A 342 -17.77 4.28 -16.19
N VAL A 343 -16.88 4.23 -17.19
CA VAL A 343 -15.96 3.09 -17.39
C VAL A 343 -14.54 3.60 -17.20
N HIS A 344 -13.85 3.05 -16.21
CA HIS A 344 -12.50 3.42 -15.86
C HIS A 344 -11.53 2.27 -16.08
N LEU A 345 -10.29 2.65 -16.38
CA LEU A 345 -9.17 1.76 -16.61
C LEU A 345 -8.03 2.13 -15.66
N LEU A 346 -7.60 1.16 -14.87
CA LEU A 346 -6.37 1.22 -14.10
C LEU A 346 -5.39 0.21 -14.70
N GLY A 347 -4.27 0.69 -15.24
CA GLY A 347 -3.24 -0.14 -15.84
C GLY A 347 -1.84 0.35 -15.46
N MET A 348 -0.82 -0.41 -15.85
CA MET A 348 0.57 -0.08 -15.57
C MET A 348 1.26 0.47 -16.82
N ALA A 349 2.16 1.46 -16.64
CA ALA A 349 2.89 2.00 -17.78
C ALA A 349 3.73 0.93 -18.48
N ASP A 350 3.93 1.10 -19.78
CA ASP A 350 4.57 0.09 -20.63
C ASP A 350 5.96 -0.31 -20.15
N ALA A 351 6.77 0.68 -19.76
CA ALA A 351 8.11 0.47 -19.23
C ALA A 351 8.13 -0.34 -17.92
N LEU A 352 7.02 -0.38 -17.19
CA LEU A 352 6.87 -1.14 -15.96
C LEU A 352 6.30 -2.53 -16.22
N GLU A 353 5.34 -2.67 -17.14
CA GLU A 353 4.87 -3.97 -17.66
C GLU A 353 6.04 -4.79 -18.24
N GLN A 354 7.01 -4.13 -18.86
CA GLN A 354 8.25 -4.76 -19.33
C GLN A 354 9.24 -5.12 -18.21
N ARG A 355 9.10 -4.57 -16.99
CA ARG A 355 9.98 -4.85 -15.84
C ARG A 355 9.33 -5.78 -14.82
N ASP A 356 8.00 -5.88 -14.86
CA ASP A 356 7.27 -6.87 -14.11
C ASP A 356 7.59 -8.25 -14.66
N THR A 357 7.85 -9.22 -13.79
CA THR A 357 8.27 -10.56 -14.20
C THR A 357 7.14 -11.52 -13.89
N LEU A 358 6.80 -12.38 -14.86
CA LEU A 358 5.60 -13.22 -14.91
C LEU A 358 5.11 -13.78 -13.57
N LEU A 359 5.98 -14.13 -12.62
CA LEU A 359 5.60 -14.67 -11.31
C LEU A 359 6.58 -14.31 -10.18
N ARG A 360 6.36 -13.18 -9.49
CA ARG A 360 6.92 -12.90 -8.14
C ARG A 360 6.03 -13.39 -6.98
N ALA A 361 4.99 -14.18 -7.27
CA ALA A 361 4.03 -14.64 -6.28
C ALA A 361 4.73 -15.37 -5.11
N PRO A 362 4.52 -14.94 -3.84
CA PRO A 362 5.04 -15.64 -2.67
C PRO A 362 4.39 -17.04 -2.58
N GLY A 363 5.20 -18.09 -2.71
CA GLY A 363 4.74 -19.49 -2.59
C GLY A 363 5.19 -20.44 -3.70
N LEU A 364 5.74 -19.94 -4.81
CA LEU A 364 6.36 -20.79 -5.83
C LEU A 364 7.77 -21.25 -5.41
N PRO A 365 8.15 -22.53 -5.60
CA PRO A 365 9.50 -22.99 -5.33
C PRO A 365 10.56 -22.24 -6.14
N GLU A 366 11.70 -21.94 -5.51
CA GLU A 366 12.82 -21.20 -6.13
C GLU A 366 13.19 -21.67 -7.54
N PRO A 367 13.31 -22.98 -7.82
CA PRO A 367 13.74 -23.45 -9.15
C PRO A 367 12.73 -23.13 -10.26
N ILE A 368 11.44 -23.06 -9.94
CA ILE A 368 10.38 -22.74 -10.89
C ILE A 368 10.35 -21.23 -11.13
N ARG A 369 10.46 -20.44 -10.06
CA ARG A 369 10.51 -18.97 -10.13
C ARG A 369 11.71 -18.48 -10.94
N ALA A 370 12.90 -19.03 -10.70
CA ALA A 370 14.09 -18.68 -11.46
C ALA A 370 13.98 -19.05 -12.95
N ALA A 371 13.38 -20.20 -13.28
CA ALA A 371 13.16 -20.60 -14.66
C ALA A 371 12.20 -19.67 -15.40
N LEU A 372 11.12 -19.24 -14.74
CA LEU A 372 10.11 -18.36 -15.33
C LEU A 372 10.59 -16.94 -15.49
N GLY A 373 11.29 -16.39 -14.49
CA GLY A 373 11.88 -15.05 -14.59
C GLY A 373 12.98 -14.95 -15.66
N TRP A 374 13.72 -16.04 -15.89
CA TRP A 374 14.67 -16.13 -17.00
C TRP A 374 13.97 -16.26 -18.36
N LEU A 375 12.97 -17.15 -18.44
CA LEU A 375 12.29 -17.46 -19.69
C LEU A 375 11.48 -16.27 -20.19
N TYR A 376 10.72 -15.60 -19.32
CA TYR A 376 9.84 -14.51 -19.73
C TYR A 376 9.93 -13.32 -18.76
N PRO A 377 10.64 -12.24 -19.15
CA PRO A 377 11.00 -11.15 -18.24
C PRO A 377 9.94 -10.05 -18.12
N HIS A 378 8.76 -10.24 -18.71
CA HIS A 378 7.66 -9.26 -18.75
C HIS A 378 6.43 -9.78 -17.99
N SER A 379 5.43 -8.89 -17.85
CA SER A 379 4.21 -9.15 -17.10
C SER A 379 3.38 -10.28 -17.68
N LEU A 380 2.42 -10.74 -16.87
CA LEU A 380 1.44 -11.71 -17.31
C LEU A 380 0.56 -11.19 -18.46
N LEU A 381 0.27 -9.88 -18.52
CA LEU A 381 -0.49 -9.30 -19.63
C LEU A 381 0.28 -9.35 -20.95
N TYR A 382 1.58 -9.08 -20.89
CA TYR A 382 2.49 -9.26 -22.03
C TYR A 382 2.47 -10.71 -22.52
N PHE A 383 2.52 -11.67 -21.60
CA PHE A 383 2.45 -13.09 -21.93
C PHE A 383 1.11 -13.50 -22.55
N VAL A 384 -0.01 -13.01 -22.01
CA VAL A 384 -1.35 -13.28 -22.57
C VAL A 384 -1.47 -12.71 -23.98
N SER A 385 -1.03 -11.46 -24.18
CA SER A 385 -1.03 -10.80 -25.49
C SER A 385 -0.11 -11.48 -26.51
N GLY A 386 1.07 -11.90 -26.06
CA GLY A 386 2.14 -12.47 -26.89
C GLY A 386 2.00 -13.97 -27.19
N VAL A 387 1.41 -14.75 -26.28
CA VAL A 387 1.37 -16.23 -26.37
C VAL A 387 -0.05 -16.81 -26.32
N CYS A 388 -0.91 -16.33 -25.41
CA CYS A 388 -2.18 -16.99 -25.11
C CYS A 388 -3.32 -16.64 -26.07
N GLU A 389 -3.33 -15.43 -26.64
CA GLU A 389 -4.32 -15.03 -27.63
C GLU A 389 -4.03 -15.62 -29.01
N ALA A 390 -5.07 -15.71 -29.84
CA ALA A 390 -5.02 -16.36 -31.15
C ALA A 390 -3.96 -15.74 -32.09
N GLU A 391 -3.76 -14.43 -32.00
CA GLU A 391 -2.67 -13.72 -32.67
C GLU A 391 -1.62 -13.23 -31.66
N ALA A 392 -0.38 -13.06 -32.12
CA ALA A 392 0.70 -12.51 -31.32
C ALA A 392 0.58 -10.98 -31.25
N ASP A 393 0.88 -10.41 -30.07
CA ASP A 393 0.69 -8.97 -29.78
C ASP A 393 -0.78 -8.57 -29.95
N THR A 394 -1.70 -9.43 -29.47
CA THR A 394 -3.14 -9.13 -29.50
C THR A 394 -3.43 -7.95 -28.57
N PRO A 395 -4.09 -6.87 -29.05
CA PRO A 395 -4.34 -5.69 -28.23
C PRO A 395 -5.21 -5.96 -27.01
N LEU A 396 -4.58 -5.98 -25.84
CA LEU A 396 -5.26 -6.04 -24.55
C LEU A 396 -5.43 -4.64 -23.97
N VAL A 397 -6.60 -4.37 -23.41
CA VAL A 397 -6.95 -3.06 -22.84
C VAL A 397 -6.07 -2.71 -21.64
N GLY A 398 -5.52 -3.70 -20.92
CA GLY A 398 -4.64 -3.47 -19.78
C GLY A 398 -3.23 -3.02 -20.13
N LEU A 399 -2.81 -3.07 -21.39
CA LEU A 399 -1.44 -2.75 -21.81
C LEU A 399 -1.35 -1.35 -22.41
N GLN A 400 -0.55 -0.47 -21.79
CA GLN A 400 -0.43 0.94 -22.21
C GLN A 400 -0.02 1.10 -23.68
N ARG A 401 0.90 0.28 -24.18
CA ARG A 401 1.32 0.27 -25.61
C ARG A 401 0.16 0.17 -26.59
N HIS A 402 -0.92 -0.54 -26.23
CA HIS A 402 -2.07 -0.69 -27.12
C HIS A 402 -3.01 0.53 -27.13
N HIS A 403 -2.81 1.48 -26.22
CA HIS A 403 -3.47 2.79 -26.21
C HIS A 403 -2.68 3.87 -26.96
N LEU A 404 -1.40 3.62 -27.24
CA LEU A 404 -0.60 4.38 -28.20
C LEU A 404 -0.92 3.92 -29.64
N PRO A 405 -0.51 4.66 -30.70
CA PRO A 405 -0.78 4.27 -32.08
C PRO A 405 -0.32 2.84 -32.37
N HIS A 406 -1.28 1.94 -32.56
CA HIS A 406 -1.04 0.51 -32.76
C HIS A 406 -2.01 -0.01 -33.83
N PRO A 407 -1.51 -0.69 -34.89
CA PRO A 407 -2.31 -0.97 -36.09
C PRO A 407 -3.48 -1.93 -35.87
N ALA A 408 -3.43 -2.77 -34.83
CA ALA A 408 -4.50 -3.70 -34.49
C ALA A 408 -5.42 -3.18 -33.38
N SER A 409 -5.12 -2.04 -32.76
CA SER A 409 -5.92 -1.51 -31.66
C SER A 409 -7.23 -0.88 -32.14
N HIS A 410 -8.32 -1.17 -31.44
CA HIS A 410 -9.63 -0.65 -31.82
C HIS A 410 -9.74 0.87 -31.50
N PRO A 411 -10.03 1.75 -32.49
CA PRO A 411 -10.03 3.21 -32.29
C PRO A 411 -11.03 3.70 -31.24
N LEU A 412 -12.19 3.03 -31.12
CA LEU A 412 -13.20 3.36 -30.10
C LEU A 412 -12.64 3.25 -28.69
N VAL A 413 -11.86 2.19 -28.39
CA VAL A 413 -11.28 1.97 -27.08
C VAL A 413 -10.22 3.01 -26.78
N GLN A 414 -9.29 3.23 -27.74
CA GLN A 414 -8.26 4.25 -27.62
C GLN A 414 -8.86 5.64 -27.42
N GLY A 415 -9.86 6.00 -28.23
CA GLY A 415 -10.55 7.28 -28.12
C GLY A 415 -11.32 7.43 -26.80
N TYR A 416 -12.02 6.38 -26.35
CA TYR A 416 -12.80 6.42 -25.11
C TYR A 416 -11.90 6.63 -23.89
N PHE A 417 -10.78 5.90 -23.81
CA PHE A 417 -9.83 5.95 -22.71
C PHE A 417 -8.81 7.10 -22.80
N ALA A 418 -8.65 7.73 -23.98
CA ALA A 418 -7.89 8.97 -24.16
C ALA A 418 -8.68 10.24 -23.81
N GLN A 419 -10.02 10.17 -23.75
CA GLN A 419 -10.87 11.32 -23.44
C GLN A 419 -10.94 11.58 -21.92
N GLY A 420 -10.39 12.71 -21.48
CA GLY A 420 -10.57 13.26 -20.13
C GLY A 420 -9.58 12.74 -19.09
N THR A 421 -9.12 13.63 -18.21
CA THR A 421 -8.27 13.28 -17.06
C THR A 421 -9.13 12.53 -16.02
N GLY A 422 -8.98 11.21 -15.92
CA GLY A 422 -9.65 10.38 -14.89
C GLY A 422 -10.29 9.07 -15.37
N ARG A 423 -10.42 8.85 -16.68
CA ARG A 423 -10.89 7.56 -17.23
C ARG A 423 -9.82 6.49 -17.25
N THR A 424 -8.57 6.90 -17.39
CA THR A 424 -7.43 6.00 -17.44
C THR A 424 -6.35 6.48 -16.50
N VAL A 425 -5.86 5.58 -15.66
CA VAL A 425 -4.69 5.78 -14.82
C VAL A 425 -3.64 4.78 -15.24
N TRP A 426 -2.52 5.28 -15.76
CA TRP A 426 -1.32 4.50 -16.03
C TRP A 426 -0.32 4.77 -14.93
N HIS A 427 0.00 3.75 -14.14
CA HIS A 427 0.95 3.89 -13.04
C HIS A 427 2.39 4.09 -13.56
N GLY A 428 3.18 4.97 -12.91
CA GLY A 428 4.48 5.45 -13.43
C GLY A 428 5.72 5.07 -12.61
N SER A 429 5.57 4.35 -11.49
CA SER A 429 6.67 3.94 -10.60
C SER A 429 6.96 2.43 -10.65
N GLY A 430 8.25 2.09 -10.61
CA GLY A 430 8.89 0.75 -10.69
C GLY A 430 8.37 -0.42 -9.85
N ASP A 431 7.44 -0.19 -8.92
CA ASP A 431 7.20 -1.08 -7.78
C ASP A 431 5.82 -1.76 -7.87
N TRP A 432 5.61 -2.55 -8.93
CA TRP A 432 4.60 -3.63 -8.89
C TRP A 432 5.14 -4.79 -8.04
N THR A 433 5.30 -4.56 -6.73
CA THR A 433 5.64 -5.61 -5.76
C THR A 433 4.64 -5.60 -4.62
N HIS A 434 3.38 -5.98 -4.86
CA HIS A 434 2.30 -6.15 -3.87
C HIS A 434 2.09 -5.02 -2.81
N GLY A 435 2.84 -3.92 -2.89
CA GLY A 435 2.81 -2.76 -2.00
C GLY A 435 2.42 -1.47 -2.71
N SER A 436 2.06 -1.53 -4.01
CA SER A 436 1.36 -0.46 -4.73
C SER A 436 -0.17 -0.55 -4.60
N LEU A 437 -0.67 -1.58 -3.92
CA LEU A 437 -2.09 -1.85 -3.80
C LEU A 437 -2.84 -0.70 -3.11
N ASP A 438 -2.22 0.05 -2.20
CA ASP A 438 -2.90 1.14 -1.47
C ASP A 438 -3.33 2.32 -2.36
N SER A 439 -2.54 2.70 -3.38
CA SER A 439 -2.95 3.75 -4.34
C SER A 439 -4.06 3.26 -5.27
N ASP A 440 -4.01 1.97 -5.62
CA ASP A 440 -4.99 1.33 -6.49
C ASP A 440 -6.31 1.12 -5.74
N TYR A 441 -6.23 0.78 -4.46
CA TYR A 441 -7.36 0.65 -3.54
C TYR A 441 -7.97 1.99 -3.18
N ALA A 442 -7.15 3.03 -2.95
CA ALA A 442 -7.65 4.38 -2.76
C ALA A 442 -8.36 4.89 -4.02
N TRP A 443 -7.79 4.64 -5.20
CA TRP A 443 -8.44 4.98 -6.47
C TRP A 443 -9.73 4.18 -6.70
N LEU A 444 -9.73 2.87 -6.43
CA LEU A 444 -10.91 2.02 -6.54
C LEU A 444 -12.00 2.41 -5.56
N SER A 445 -11.63 2.72 -4.32
CA SER A 445 -12.54 3.20 -3.27
C SER A 445 -13.12 4.56 -3.65
N ALA A 446 -12.34 5.44 -4.31
CA ALA A 446 -12.86 6.67 -4.87
C ALA A 446 -13.93 6.44 -5.97
N GLN A 447 -13.89 5.31 -6.70
CA GLN A 447 -14.91 4.98 -7.69
C GLN A 447 -16.22 4.46 -7.07
N VAL A 448 -16.22 4.10 -5.78
CA VAL A 448 -17.40 3.56 -5.07
C VAL A 448 -18.47 4.63 -4.86
N GLN A 449 -18.09 5.89 -4.67
CA GLN A 449 -19.03 6.98 -4.45
C GLN A 449 -19.86 7.27 -5.71
N VAL A 450 -21.20 7.21 -5.60
CA VAL A 450 -22.11 7.63 -6.69
C VAL A 450 -22.34 9.14 -6.58
N PRO A 451 -22.23 9.94 -7.65
CA PRO A 451 -22.75 11.30 -7.62
C PRO A 451 -24.28 11.24 -7.44
N THR A 452 -24.81 12.02 -6.51
CA THR A 452 -26.22 12.06 -6.09
C THR A 452 -27.18 12.04 -7.30
N PRO A 453 -28.23 11.21 -7.31
CA PRO A 453 -29.17 11.18 -8.43
C PRO A 453 -29.99 12.47 -8.48
N VAL A 454 -30.04 13.10 -9.65
CA VAL A 454 -30.99 14.17 -9.96
C VAL A 454 -32.36 13.52 -10.19
N VAL A 455 -33.32 13.81 -9.31
CA VAL A 455 -34.73 13.44 -9.53
C VAL A 455 -35.37 14.48 -10.45
N LEU A 456 -35.75 14.07 -11.65
CA LEU A 456 -36.60 14.87 -12.55
C LEU A 456 -38.06 14.62 -12.21
N THR A 457 -38.86 15.67 -12.08
CA THR A 457 -40.32 15.51 -11.94
C THR A 457 -40.94 15.08 -13.28
N PRO A 458 -42.19 14.53 -13.30
CA PRO A 458 -42.85 14.05 -14.52
C PRO A 458 -43.05 15.09 -15.63
N ASN A 459 -42.81 16.37 -15.34
CA ASN A 459 -42.93 17.49 -16.27
C ASN A 459 -41.57 18.06 -16.71
N GLY A 460 -40.45 17.44 -16.31
CA GLY A 460 -39.11 17.84 -16.74
C GLY A 460 -38.47 19.01 -15.99
N GLU A 461 -39.08 19.51 -14.92
CA GLU A 461 -38.49 20.55 -14.06
C GLU A 461 -37.86 19.96 -12.80
N GLN A 462 -36.65 20.44 -12.49
CA GLN A 462 -35.79 20.03 -11.40
C GLN A 462 -36.27 20.72 -10.11
N MET A 463 -36.74 19.95 -9.13
CA MET A 463 -37.24 20.50 -7.87
C MET A 463 -36.10 20.57 -6.84
N ASP A 464 -35.58 21.78 -6.65
CA ASP A 464 -34.57 22.10 -5.65
C ASP A 464 -35.29 22.48 -4.34
N LEU A 465 -35.31 21.56 -3.36
CA LEU A 465 -35.91 21.78 -2.05
C LEU A 465 -34.85 21.73 -0.96
N ALA A 466 -34.08 22.82 -0.86
CA ALA A 466 -34.09 23.69 0.33
C ALA A 466 -32.90 24.65 0.26
N GLN A 467 -33.17 25.94 0.09
CA GLN A 467 -32.26 26.93 0.65
C GLN A 467 -32.39 26.92 2.18
N PRO A 468 -31.25 26.91 2.88
CA PRO A 468 -31.05 27.85 3.95
C PRO A 468 -30.01 28.88 3.50
N VAL A 469 -30.44 30.14 3.58
CA VAL A 469 -29.64 31.34 3.81
C VAL A 469 -28.16 31.06 4.13
N GLY A 470 -27.26 31.48 3.24
CA GLY A 470 -25.87 31.82 3.61
C GLY A 470 -24.73 31.00 3.03
N ARG A 471 -24.41 31.24 1.75
CA ARG A 471 -23.05 31.26 1.13
C ARG A 471 -22.10 30.05 1.27
N ALA A 472 -22.05 29.28 0.18
CA ALA A 472 -20.87 28.95 -0.65
C ALA A 472 -19.50 28.67 0.02
N VAL A 473 -18.95 27.47 -0.21
CA VAL A 473 -17.60 27.25 -0.80
C VAL A 473 -17.61 25.85 -1.46
N ALA A 474 -17.05 25.73 -2.67
CA ALA A 474 -16.77 24.47 -3.36
C ALA A 474 -15.95 23.49 -2.50
N ASP A 475 -15.96 22.17 -2.81
CA ASP A 475 -15.07 21.19 -2.16
C ASP A 475 -13.61 21.54 -2.46
N LYS A 476 -13.03 22.35 -1.57
CA LYS A 476 -11.66 22.80 -1.65
C LYS A 476 -10.80 21.90 -0.78
N LYS A 477 -9.81 21.25 -1.40
CA LYS A 477 -8.77 20.49 -0.72
C LYS A 477 -7.64 21.41 -0.27
N ARG A 478 -6.84 20.94 0.68
CA ARG A 478 -5.63 21.63 1.14
C ARG A 478 -4.45 21.22 0.27
N TYR A 479 -3.80 22.20 -0.34
CA TYR A 479 -2.59 22.02 -1.14
C TYR A 479 -1.46 22.88 -0.55
N VAL A 480 -0.25 22.32 -0.53
CA VAL A 480 0.97 23.06 -0.25
C VAL A 480 1.58 23.46 -1.59
N ALA A 481 1.60 24.76 -1.86
CA ALA A 481 2.29 25.30 -3.02
C ALA A 481 3.76 25.59 -2.67
N VAL A 482 4.69 25.08 -3.47
CA VAL A 482 6.14 25.26 -3.30
C VAL A 482 6.74 25.83 -4.58
N ASN A 483 7.46 26.95 -4.50
CA ASN A 483 8.11 27.55 -5.66
C ASN A 483 9.43 26.83 -6.01
N ARG A 484 9.59 26.36 -7.25
CA ARG A 484 10.84 25.79 -7.78
C ARG A 484 11.85 26.89 -8.09
N ASP A 485 13.13 26.63 -7.83
CA ASP A 485 14.24 27.53 -8.14
C ASP A 485 14.18 28.09 -9.57
N PHE A 486 13.91 29.39 -9.69
CA PHE A 486 14.21 30.18 -10.88
C PHE A 486 15.56 30.91 -10.78
N ALA A 487 16.23 30.85 -9.61
CA ALA A 487 17.37 31.72 -9.29
C ALA A 487 18.74 31.28 -9.83
N LEU A 488 18.83 30.19 -10.62
CA LEU A 488 20.10 29.72 -11.19
C LEU A 488 20.20 29.77 -12.73
N MET A 489 19.17 30.23 -13.44
CA MET A 489 19.26 30.49 -14.89
C MET A 489 18.58 31.83 -15.25
N ASN A 490 19.41 32.83 -15.52
CA ASN A 490 19.09 33.99 -16.37
C ASN A 490 17.90 34.89 -15.97
N GLY A 491 18.11 35.82 -15.03
CA GLY A 491 17.64 37.21 -15.13
C GLY A 491 16.15 37.54 -15.39
N LEU A 492 15.21 36.59 -15.26
CA LEU A 492 13.77 36.83 -15.43
C LEU A 492 13.09 37.05 -14.07
N PRO A 493 12.09 37.95 -13.99
CA PRO A 493 11.42 38.28 -12.73
C PRO A 493 10.64 37.06 -12.20
N ALA A 494 10.73 36.82 -10.89
CA ALA A 494 9.92 35.81 -10.20
C ALA A 494 8.41 36.05 -10.51
N PRO A 495 7.60 35.01 -10.71
CA PRO A 495 6.17 35.18 -10.96
C PRO A 495 5.55 36.01 -9.82
N ASP A 496 4.68 36.94 -10.19
CA ASP A 496 4.12 37.97 -9.31
C ASP A 496 3.37 37.34 -8.14
N LEU A 497 4.09 37.15 -7.04
CA LEU A 497 3.71 36.39 -5.87
C LEU A 497 2.41 36.90 -5.21
N LYS A 498 2.05 38.16 -5.47
CA LYS A 498 0.79 38.78 -5.05
C LYS A 498 -0.47 38.03 -5.53
N ASP A 499 -0.45 37.47 -6.74
CA ASP A 499 -1.62 36.76 -7.30
C ASP A 499 -1.81 35.36 -6.69
N LEU A 500 -0.71 34.69 -6.31
CA LEU A 500 -0.75 33.40 -5.62
C LEU A 500 -1.26 33.57 -4.18
N LEU A 501 -0.85 34.66 -3.52
CA LEU A 501 -1.30 35.02 -2.17
C LEU A 501 -2.77 35.47 -2.11
N ALA A 502 -3.34 35.93 -3.22
CA ALA A 502 -4.77 36.23 -3.29
C ALA A 502 -5.65 34.97 -3.13
N HIS A 503 -5.10 33.78 -3.42
CA HIS A 503 -5.77 32.48 -3.31
C HIS A 503 -5.33 31.68 -2.07
N ALA A 504 -4.37 32.20 -1.28
CA ALA A 504 -3.86 31.54 -0.10
C ALA A 504 -4.87 31.60 1.04
N SER A 505 -5.16 30.44 1.64
CA SER A 505 -6.00 30.34 2.83
C SER A 505 -5.24 30.69 4.10
N ASP A 506 -3.91 30.62 4.09
CA ASP A 506 -3.03 31.16 5.13
C ASP A 506 -2.19 32.33 4.59
N ARG A 507 -2.13 33.43 5.35
CA ARG A 507 -1.33 34.62 5.01
C ARG A 507 0.13 34.51 5.49
N ASN A 508 0.46 33.48 6.26
CA ASN A 508 1.82 33.21 6.73
C ASN A 508 2.59 32.36 5.71
N VAL A 509 3.05 33.03 4.65
CA VAL A 509 3.93 32.41 3.65
C VAL A 509 5.22 31.94 4.32
N LEU A 510 5.55 30.65 4.17
CA LEU A 510 6.79 30.09 4.68
C LEU A 510 7.94 30.51 3.77
N MET A 511 9.06 30.95 4.35
CA MET A 511 10.29 31.28 3.63
C MET A 511 11.33 30.17 3.84
N HIS A 512 11.99 29.72 2.77
CA HIS A 512 12.99 28.64 2.74
C HIS A 512 14.20 29.11 1.94
N GLY A 513 15.35 29.48 2.52
CA GLY A 513 16.57 29.76 1.72
C GLY A 513 16.40 30.73 0.51
N GLY A 514 15.37 31.58 0.51
CA GLY A 514 14.93 32.40 -0.63
C GLY A 514 13.64 31.96 -1.38
N ARG A 515 13.14 30.74 -1.18
CA ARG A 515 11.90 30.15 -1.75
C ARG A 515 10.70 30.33 -0.82
N GLN A 516 9.49 30.21 -1.36
CA GLN A 516 8.24 30.42 -0.62
C GLN A 516 7.29 29.23 -0.72
N ALA A 517 6.66 28.85 0.40
CA ALA A 517 5.59 27.86 0.45
C ALA A 517 4.32 28.40 1.12
N ALA A 518 3.15 28.10 0.55
CA ALA A 518 1.86 28.59 1.03
C ALA A 518 0.83 27.47 1.09
N LEU A 519 0.01 27.46 2.14
CA LEU A 519 -1.18 26.62 2.20
C LEU A 519 -2.28 27.28 1.37
N LEU A 520 -2.76 26.54 0.38
CA LEU A 520 -3.85 26.93 -0.49
C LEU A 520 -5.03 26.00 -0.24
N THR A 521 -6.22 26.58 -0.16
CA THR A 521 -7.47 25.82 -0.13
C THR A 521 -8.09 25.99 -1.51
N LEU A 522 -7.99 24.96 -2.33
CA LEU A 522 -8.31 24.99 -3.75
C LEU A 522 -9.24 23.83 -4.10
N THR A 523 -10.19 24.08 -4.98
CA THR A 523 -10.84 23.01 -5.74
C THR A 523 -9.83 22.35 -6.66
N ASP A 524 -10.10 21.12 -7.09
CA ASP A 524 -9.24 20.43 -8.06
C ASP A 524 -9.07 21.24 -9.36
N LYS A 525 -10.11 21.99 -9.76
CA LYS A 525 -10.06 22.90 -10.91
C LYS A 525 -9.11 24.08 -10.68
N GLU A 526 -9.22 24.76 -9.53
CA GLU A 526 -8.32 25.87 -9.16
C GLU A 526 -6.86 25.39 -9.07
N ALA A 527 -6.60 24.17 -8.56
CA ALA A 527 -5.27 23.56 -8.48
C ALA A 527 -4.68 23.25 -9.87
N ILE A 528 -5.48 22.72 -10.80
CA ILE A 528 -5.07 22.48 -12.19
C ILE A 528 -4.77 23.81 -12.90
N GLU A 529 -5.62 24.83 -12.72
CA GLU A 529 -5.42 26.17 -13.28
C GLU A 529 -4.12 26.81 -12.75
N LEU A 530 -3.83 26.69 -11.46
CA LEU A 530 -2.57 27.16 -10.85
C LEU A 530 -1.36 26.43 -11.43
N ARG A 531 -1.39 25.09 -11.55
CA ARG A 531 -0.30 24.30 -12.17
C ARG A 531 -0.05 24.68 -13.63
N THR A 532 -1.11 24.96 -14.38
CA THR A 532 -1.03 25.32 -15.80
C THR A 532 -0.52 26.75 -15.99
N ARG A 533 -0.94 27.66 -15.11
CA ARG A 533 -0.61 29.09 -15.20
C ARG A 533 0.79 29.41 -14.67
N PHE A 534 1.30 28.64 -13.71
CA PHE A 534 2.61 28.84 -13.09
C PHE A 534 3.46 27.58 -13.18
N SER A 535 4.18 27.41 -14.29
CA SER A 535 5.05 26.24 -14.55
C SER A 535 6.20 26.06 -13.54
N GLY A 536 6.45 27.06 -12.68
CA GLY A 536 7.42 27.02 -11.58
C GLY A 536 6.84 26.68 -10.20
N VAL A 537 5.52 26.53 -10.05
CA VAL A 537 4.88 26.23 -8.76
C VAL A 537 4.50 24.76 -8.72
N GLU A 538 5.09 24.04 -7.77
CA GLU A 538 4.73 22.67 -7.44
C GLU A 538 3.57 22.68 -6.43
N LEU A 539 2.51 21.92 -6.68
CA LEU A 539 1.42 21.73 -5.71
C LEU A 539 1.46 20.30 -5.20
N GLU A 540 1.68 20.14 -3.89
CA GLU A 540 1.56 18.89 -3.14
C GLU A 540 0.23 18.90 -2.38
N GLU A 541 -0.46 17.77 -2.27
CA GLU A 541 -1.64 17.69 -1.39
C GLU A 541 -1.21 17.65 0.08
N ASP A 542 -1.97 18.27 0.97
CA ASP A 542 -1.66 18.29 2.40
C ASP A 542 -2.11 16.98 3.06
N VAL A 543 -1.16 16.07 3.32
CA VAL A 543 -1.43 14.68 3.73
C VAL A 543 -1.59 14.55 5.25
N PRO A 544 -2.56 13.73 5.75
CA PRO A 544 -2.72 13.47 7.18
C PRO A 544 -1.69 12.46 7.72
N HIS A 545 -1.29 12.69 8.98
CA HIS A 545 -0.43 11.85 9.81
C HIS A 545 -1.15 11.54 11.12
N PHE A 546 -0.91 10.35 11.65
CA PHE A 546 -1.57 9.84 12.85
C PHE A 546 -0.55 9.57 13.96
N LEU A 547 -1.02 9.53 15.21
CA LEU A 547 -0.18 9.18 16.36
C LEU A 547 0.34 7.76 16.20
N SER A 548 1.63 7.56 16.43
CA SER A 548 2.22 6.22 16.43
C SER A 548 2.09 5.57 17.82
N ARG A 549 0.86 5.50 18.37
CA ARG A 549 0.48 4.81 19.62
C ARG A 549 -0.14 3.45 19.29
N SER A 550 0.19 2.40 20.05
CA SER A 550 -0.44 1.08 19.85
C SER A 550 -1.79 1.09 20.57
N PRO A 551 -2.90 0.72 19.91
CA PRO A 551 -4.18 0.66 20.59
C PRO A 551 -4.19 -0.53 21.58
N LEU A 552 -4.43 -0.26 22.86
CA LEU A 552 -4.53 -1.29 23.90
C LEU A 552 -5.77 -2.20 23.72
N VAL A 553 -6.72 -1.76 22.89
CA VAL A 553 -7.95 -2.48 22.53
C VAL A 553 -8.01 -2.60 21.00
N PRO A 554 -8.36 -3.75 20.42
CA PRO A 554 -8.57 -3.90 18.97
C PRO A 554 -9.58 -2.87 18.45
N PRO A 555 -9.51 -2.42 17.18
CA PRO A 555 -10.54 -1.57 16.60
C PRO A 555 -11.91 -2.26 16.62
N PHE A 556 -12.96 -1.50 16.90
CA PHE A 556 -14.32 -2.01 16.99
C PHE A 556 -15.34 -0.95 16.58
N THR A 557 -16.47 -1.42 16.07
CA THR A 557 -17.60 -0.55 15.72
C THR A 557 -18.52 -0.41 16.91
N VAL A 558 -18.73 0.83 17.38
CA VAL A 558 -19.77 1.12 18.38
C VAL A 558 -21.12 1.07 17.66
N HIS A 559 -21.89 0.02 17.89
CA HIS A 559 -23.30 0.01 17.53
C HIS A 559 -24.06 0.82 18.57
N ASN A 560 -24.53 2.01 18.20
CA ASN A 560 -25.59 2.65 18.97
C ASN A 560 -26.80 1.72 18.91
N VAL A 561 -27.13 1.07 20.03
CA VAL A 561 -28.33 0.24 20.15
C VAL A 561 -29.55 1.17 20.09
N LEU A 562 -29.96 1.49 18.88
CA LEU A 562 -31.25 2.09 18.56
C LEU A 562 -32.16 0.96 18.09
N ASP A 563 -32.89 0.36 19.04
CA ASP A 563 -34.30 -0.01 18.88
C ASP A 563 -34.82 -0.82 20.08
N ALA A 564 -36.01 -0.41 20.57
CA ALA A 564 -36.98 -0.99 21.51
C ALA A 564 -36.70 -2.30 22.30
N GLN A 565 -35.47 -2.59 22.72
CA GLN A 565 -35.14 -3.71 23.60
C GLN A 565 -35.18 -3.26 25.07
N LEU A 566 -35.69 -4.12 25.96
CA LEU A 566 -35.58 -3.89 27.40
C LEU A 566 -34.08 -3.94 27.78
N LEU A 567 -33.55 -2.78 28.18
CA LEU A 567 -32.20 -2.64 28.69
C LEU A 567 -32.19 -2.94 30.20
N GLN A 568 -31.11 -3.58 30.65
CA GLN A 568 -30.80 -3.75 32.05
C GLN A 568 -29.48 -3.02 32.38
N PRO A 569 -29.39 -2.38 33.55
CA PRO A 569 -28.13 -1.82 34.01
C PRO A 569 -27.17 -2.95 34.43
N VAL A 570 -25.96 -2.94 33.88
CA VAL A 570 -24.84 -3.74 34.37
C VAL A 570 -23.86 -2.82 35.07
N ASN A 571 -23.63 -3.08 36.36
CA ASN A 571 -22.77 -2.27 37.21
C ASN A 571 -21.41 -2.94 37.37
N ILE A 572 -20.38 -2.21 36.97
CA ILE A 572 -18.98 -2.61 37.09
C ILE A 572 -18.34 -1.68 38.11
N THR A 573 -17.98 -2.21 39.27
CA THR A 573 -17.31 -1.42 40.31
C THR A 573 -15.80 -1.58 40.13
N VAL A 574 -15.10 -0.50 39.84
CA VAL A 574 -13.65 -0.46 39.68
C VAL A 574 -13.04 0.05 40.98
N THR A 575 -12.16 -0.74 41.58
CA THR A 575 -11.54 -0.47 42.88
C THR A 575 -10.03 -0.55 42.83
N ASP A 576 -9.38 0.12 43.77
CA ASP A 576 -7.97 -0.09 44.09
C ASP A 576 -7.78 -1.30 45.05
N PRO A 577 -6.55 -1.71 45.36
CA PRO A 577 -6.30 -2.80 46.32
C PRO A 577 -6.82 -2.55 47.75
N SER A 578 -7.10 -1.30 48.11
CA SER A 578 -7.73 -0.93 49.39
C SER A 578 -9.26 -1.03 49.37
N LYS A 579 -9.84 -1.42 48.21
CA LYS A 579 -11.27 -1.46 47.91
C LYS A 579 -11.94 -0.10 47.80
N ALA A 580 -11.17 0.98 47.66
CA ALA A 580 -11.71 2.30 47.36
C ALA A 580 -12.08 2.38 45.88
N GLY A 581 -13.23 2.97 45.56
CA GLY A 581 -13.69 3.15 44.19
C GLY A 581 -12.86 4.18 43.43
N ILE A 582 -12.55 3.88 42.15
CA ILE A 582 -11.73 4.75 41.29
C ILE A 582 -12.62 5.45 40.27
N ALA A 583 -12.71 6.77 40.35
CA ALA A 583 -13.53 7.60 39.46
C ALA A 583 -12.86 7.87 38.10
N GLY A 584 -13.67 8.13 37.07
CA GLY A 584 -13.19 8.55 35.74
C GLY A 584 -12.48 7.46 34.92
N VAL A 585 -12.58 6.20 35.32
CA VAL A 585 -12.01 5.06 34.60
C VAL A 585 -12.91 4.71 33.42
N LYS A 586 -12.35 4.64 32.22
CA LYS A 586 -13.09 4.23 31.03
C LYS A 586 -13.27 2.72 31.05
N VAL A 587 -14.53 2.29 31.08
CA VAL A 587 -14.91 0.88 30.95
C VAL A 587 -15.47 0.69 29.56
N LEU A 588 -14.99 -0.33 28.86
CA LEU A 588 -15.41 -0.71 27.52
C LEU A 588 -15.67 -2.21 27.50
N ALA A 589 -16.92 -2.60 27.28
CA ALA A 589 -17.34 -3.99 27.28
C ALA A 589 -17.91 -4.39 25.92
N PHE A 590 -17.72 -5.65 25.55
CA PHE A 590 -18.21 -6.23 24.31
C PHE A 590 -19.25 -7.31 24.59
N SER A 591 -20.31 -7.38 23.79
CA SER A 591 -21.19 -8.55 23.77
C SER A 591 -20.58 -9.68 22.95
N GLY A 592 -21.05 -10.92 23.16
CA GLY A 592 -20.76 -12.04 22.27
C GLY A 592 -21.24 -11.84 20.81
N SER A 593 -22.08 -10.82 20.55
CA SER A 593 -22.49 -10.40 19.20
C SER A 593 -21.62 -9.29 18.60
N GLY A 594 -20.58 -8.84 19.30
CA GLY A 594 -19.65 -7.79 18.85
C GLY A 594 -20.08 -6.36 19.15
N ALA A 595 -21.21 -6.13 19.81
CA ALA A 595 -21.65 -4.79 20.20
C ALA A 595 -20.77 -4.24 21.35
N ALA A 596 -20.38 -2.98 21.26
CA ALA A 596 -19.54 -2.32 22.26
C ALA A 596 -20.34 -1.36 23.14
N PHE A 597 -20.09 -1.42 24.44
CA PHE A 597 -20.70 -0.56 25.46
C PHE A 597 -19.60 0.15 26.22
N THR A 598 -19.69 1.47 26.39
CA THR A 598 -18.67 2.21 27.13
C THR A 598 -19.27 3.28 28.03
N THR A 599 -18.63 3.49 29.18
CA THR A 599 -18.95 4.57 30.12
C THR A 599 -17.73 4.87 30.99
N LEU A 600 -17.81 5.95 31.78
CA LEU A 600 -16.84 6.27 32.82
C LEU A 600 -17.37 5.85 34.19
N THR A 601 -16.47 5.48 35.11
CA THR A 601 -16.85 5.27 36.51
C THR A 601 -17.20 6.59 37.21
N ASP A 602 -18.20 6.55 38.08
CA ASP A 602 -18.60 7.68 38.92
C ASP A 602 -17.64 7.90 40.11
N ALA A 603 -17.97 8.85 41.00
CA ALA A 603 -17.18 9.16 42.20
C ALA A 603 -17.02 7.99 43.19
N LYS A 604 -17.83 6.93 43.07
CA LYS A 604 -17.75 5.70 43.88
C LYS A 604 -17.06 4.56 43.12
N GLY A 605 -16.54 4.81 41.92
CA GLY A 605 -15.92 3.81 41.08
C GLY A 605 -16.91 2.93 40.31
N VAL A 606 -18.18 3.31 40.20
CA VAL A 606 -19.20 2.50 39.54
C VAL A 606 -19.41 2.97 38.10
N ALA A 607 -19.20 2.07 37.15
CA ALA A 607 -19.56 2.23 35.75
C ALA A 607 -20.87 1.47 35.48
N THR A 608 -21.92 2.19 35.09
CA THR A 608 -23.22 1.61 34.73
C THR A 608 -23.38 1.56 33.22
N LEU A 609 -23.35 0.35 32.66
CA LEU A 609 -23.59 0.10 31.24
C LEU A 609 -25.06 -0.27 31.03
N GLN A 610 -25.70 0.32 30.02
CA GLN A 610 -27.04 -0.06 29.60
C GLN A 610 -26.93 -1.14 28.53
N VAL A 611 -27.29 -2.39 28.88
CA VAL A 611 -27.11 -3.54 27.98
C VAL A 611 -28.43 -4.28 27.78
N PRO A 612 -28.68 -4.90 26.61
CA PRO A 612 -29.88 -5.71 26.41
C PRO A 612 -29.95 -6.89 27.39
N ILE A 613 -31.14 -7.19 27.91
CA ILE A 613 -31.37 -8.34 28.81
C ILE A 613 -30.86 -9.64 28.17
N GLY A 614 -30.10 -10.42 28.94
CA GLY A 614 -29.53 -11.69 28.49
C GLY A 614 -28.19 -11.57 27.74
N THR A 615 -27.65 -10.36 27.57
CA THR A 615 -26.33 -10.14 26.96
C THR A 615 -25.21 -10.50 27.93
N THR A 616 -24.33 -11.42 27.51
CA THR A 616 -23.05 -11.68 28.19
C THR A 616 -22.01 -10.67 27.72
N LEU A 617 -21.31 -10.04 28.66
CA LEU A 617 -20.19 -9.13 28.36
C LEU A 617 -18.86 -9.88 28.43
N ASP A 618 -18.21 -10.04 27.28
CA ASP A 618 -16.88 -10.63 27.13
C ASP A 618 -16.27 -10.22 25.77
N PRO A 619 -15.11 -9.54 25.73
CA PRO A 619 -14.32 -9.06 26.88
C PRO A 619 -14.78 -7.73 27.47
N VAL A 620 -14.34 -7.45 28.70
CA VAL A 620 -14.43 -6.14 29.37
C VAL A 620 -13.03 -5.56 29.55
N PHE A 621 -12.81 -4.38 28.99
CA PHE A 621 -11.60 -3.59 29.11
C PHE A 621 -11.80 -2.48 30.13
N VAL A 622 -10.85 -2.33 31.04
CA VAL A 622 -10.85 -1.28 32.05
C VAL A 622 -9.59 -0.46 31.85
N LEU A 623 -9.79 0.80 31.45
CA LEU A 623 -8.77 1.69 30.91
C LEU A 623 -8.63 2.91 31.86
N PRO A 624 -7.82 2.79 32.92
CA PRO A 624 -7.52 3.92 33.80
C PRO A 624 -6.69 4.96 33.06
N ARG A 625 -6.96 6.26 33.30
CA ARG A 625 -6.17 7.35 32.70
C ARG A 625 -4.78 7.46 33.33
N SER A 626 -4.64 7.21 34.62
CA SER A 626 -3.38 7.25 35.35
C SER A 626 -3.40 6.36 36.59
N GLY A 627 -2.22 6.00 37.10
CA GLY A 627 -2.02 5.36 38.41
C GLY A 627 -2.19 3.84 38.41
N PHE A 628 -2.81 3.25 37.39
CA PHE A 628 -3.06 1.81 37.30
C PHE A 628 -2.76 1.28 35.89
N TYR A 629 -2.48 -0.02 35.78
CA TYR A 629 -2.37 -0.70 34.49
C TYR A 629 -3.75 -0.93 33.87
N ALA A 630 -3.84 -0.81 32.54
CA ALA A 630 -5.05 -1.20 31.83
C ALA A 630 -5.17 -2.73 31.79
N GLN A 631 -6.36 -3.26 32.05
CA GLN A 631 -6.59 -4.71 32.20
C GLN A 631 -7.79 -5.19 31.37
N ARG A 632 -7.74 -6.47 30.99
CA ARG A 632 -8.84 -7.19 30.31
C ARG A 632 -9.42 -8.23 31.26
N PHE A 633 -10.74 -8.32 31.26
CA PHE A 633 -11.50 -9.34 31.96
C PHE A 633 -12.42 -10.09 31.00
N SER A 634 -12.67 -11.37 31.27
CA SER A 634 -13.49 -12.28 30.45
C SER A 634 -14.18 -13.31 31.34
N PRO A 635 -15.39 -13.76 31.00
CA PRO A 635 -16.71 -13.11 31.19
C PRO A 635 -17.09 -12.88 32.67
N LEU A 636 -17.95 -11.91 32.96
CA LEU A 636 -18.37 -11.56 34.34
C LEU A 636 -19.90 -11.50 34.53
N PRO A 637 -20.44 -11.80 35.73
CA PRO A 637 -21.87 -11.71 36.05
C PRO A 637 -22.46 -10.30 35.82
N PRO A 638 -23.80 -10.11 35.88
CA PRO A 638 -24.44 -8.80 35.68
C PRO A 638 -24.01 -7.68 36.65
N THR A 639 -23.34 -8.02 37.74
CA THR A 639 -22.71 -7.08 38.66
C THR A 639 -21.42 -7.69 39.18
N PHE A 640 -20.32 -6.95 39.08
CA PHE A 640 -19.03 -7.43 39.54
C PHE A 640 -18.11 -6.28 39.94
N THR A 641 -17.15 -6.60 40.80
CA THR A 641 -16.08 -5.69 41.21
C THR A 641 -14.79 -6.14 40.56
N VAL A 642 -14.09 -5.21 39.92
CA VAL A 642 -12.73 -5.40 39.42
C VAL A 642 -11.77 -4.60 40.30
N GLU A 643 -10.67 -5.24 40.65
CA GLU A 643 -9.54 -4.59 41.32
C GLU A 643 -8.50 -4.27 40.25
N LEU A 644 -8.08 -3.01 40.16
CA LEU A 644 -7.02 -2.59 39.26
C LEU A 644 -5.65 -2.76 39.88
N THR A 645 -4.69 -3.23 39.10
CA THR A 645 -3.29 -3.33 39.48
C THR A 645 -2.63 -1.94 39.43
N PRO A 646 -2.13 -1.38 40.55
CA PRO A 646 -1.44 -0.10 40.55
C PRO A 646 -0.16 -0.12 39.71
N LEU A 647 0.25 1.04 39.19
CA LEU A 647 1.55 1.17 38.52
C LEU A 647 2.69 0.99 39.52
N GLU A 648 3.71 0.26 39.11
CA GLU A 648 4.97 0.13 39.87
C GLU A 648 5.84 1.37 39.62
N LEU A 649 5.52 2.46 40.32
CA LEU A 649 6.25 3.71 40.18
C LEU A 649 7.63 3.62 40.84
N PRO A 650 8.68 4.15 40.20
CA PRO A 650 10.00 4.21 40.82
C PRO A 650 9.97 5.17 42.02
N GLY A 651 10.90 5.00 42.96
CA GLY A 651 11.02 5.91 44.10
C GLY A 651 11.32 7.35 43.66
N PRO A 652 11.16 8.36 44.53
CA PRO A 652 11.45 9.76 44.18
C PRO A 652 12.86 9.91 43.59
N SER A 653 12.96 10.58 42.44
CA SER A 653 14.22 10.77 41.71
C SER A 653 14.89 9.49 41.19
N GLN A 654 14.16 8.36 41.16
CA GLN A 654 14.59 7.15 40.48
C GLN A 654 13.98 7.10 39.08
N ARG A 655 14.70 6.47 38.17
CA ARG A 655 14.23 6.22 36.81
C ARG A 655 13.40 4.95 36.77
N ASP A 656 12.44 4.92 35.85
CA ASP A 656 11.69 3.70 35.59
C ASP A 656 12.57 2.69 34.83
N TRP A 657 12.06 1.47 34.69
CA TRP A 657 12.81 0.38 34.05
C TRP A 657 13.22 0.71 32.61
N SER A 658 12.42 1.47 31.85
CA SER A 658 12.66 1.76 30.44
C SER A 658 13.81 2.75 30.27
N THR A 659 13.85 3.77 31.11
CA THR A 659 14.91 4.76 31.12
C THR A 659 16.22 4.15 31.63
N GLU A 660 16.18 3.32 32.69
CA GLU A 660 17.36 2.58 33.19
C GLU A 660 17.89 1.58 32.17
N TRP A 661 17.01 0.88 31.43
CA TRP A 661 17.41 -0.08 30.41
C TRP A 661 18.31 0.55 29.35
N ILE A 662 17.97 1.76 28.90
CA ILE A 662 18.71 2.48 27.85
C ILE A 662 19.96 3.17 28.39
N ARG A 663 19.90 3.79 29.57
CA ARG A 663 21.05 4.52 30.13
C ARG A 663 22.10 3.59 30.74
N GLY A 664 21.68 2.46 31.28
CA GLY A 664 22.52 1.58 32.07
C GLY A 664 23.29 2.34 33.16
N GLN A 665 24.57 2.00 33.33
CA GLN A 665 25.46 2.66 34.32
C GLN A 665 26.21 3.88 33.76
N ALA A 666 25.87 4.35 32.54
CA ALA A 666 26.63 5.41 31.90
C ALA A 666 26.45 6.75 32.66
N PRO A 667 27.55 7.47 32.99
CA PRO A 667 27.46 8.79 33.61
C PRO A 667 27.01 9.81 32.56
N LEU A 668 25.70 9.98 32.44
CA LEU A 668 25.06 10.88 31.48
C LEU A 668 24.60 12.18 32.14
N SER A 669 24.50 13.25 31.36
CA SER A 669 24.02 14.55 31.82
C SER A 669 22.52 14.51 32.16
N ASP A 670 22.07 15.52 32.88
CA ASP A 670 20.65 15.82 33.09
C ASP A 670 20.02 16.61 31.93
N GLY A 671 20.81 16.94 30.89
CA GLY A 671 20.35 17.64 29.69
C GLY A 671 20.26 19.15 29.83
N ARG A 672 20.81 19.74 30.89
CA ARG A 672 20.78 21.20 31.08
C ARG A 672 21.33 21.97 29.88
N GLY A 673 20.56 22.94 29.40
CA GLY A 673 20.91 23.79 28.25
C GLY A 673 20.71 23.13 26.89
N VAL A 674 20.15 21.91 26.84
CA VAL A 674 19.77 21.23 25.61
C VAL A 674 18.29 21.49 25.35
N LYS A 675 17.96 21.87 24.12
CA LYS A 675 16.59 22.17 23.71
C LYS A 675 15.98 20.99 22.95
N VAL A 676 14.82 20.53 23.37
CA VAL A 676 14.13 19.39 22.76
C VAL A 676 12.72 19.78 22.36
N ALA A 677 12.43 19.70 21.06
CA ALA A 677 11.09 19.90 20.53
C ALA A 677 10.27 18.61 20.54
N VAL A 678 9.04 18.70 21.02
CA VAL A 678 8.03 17.63 20.98
C VAL A 678 6.91 18.08 20.04
N VAL A 679 6.88 17.53 18.83
CA VAL A 679 5.85 17.81 17.83
C VAL A 679 4.76 16.75 17.94
N ASP A 680 3.67 17.08 18.65
CA ASP A 680 2.70 16.08 19.14
C ASP A 680 1.34 16.76 19.48
N THR A 681 0.56 16.19 20.40
CA THR A 681 -0.77 16.67 20.82
C THR A 681 -0.74 17.88 21.77
N GLY A 682 0.45 18.32 22.19
CA GLY A 682 0.68 19.35 23.21
C GLY A 682 1.37 18.76 24.45
N VAL A 683 1.71 19.59 25.44
CA VAL A 683 2.37 19.15 26.68
C VAL A 683 1.83 19.93 27.87
N CYS A 684 1.39 19.24 28.92
CA CYS A 684 0.74 19.86 30.08
C CYS A 684 0.83 18.94 31.30
N HIS A 685 1.79 19.20 32.19
CA HIS A 685 1.97 18.41 33.42
C HIS A 685 2.82 19.13 34.47
N THR A 686 2.50 18.95 35.75
CA THR A 686 3.24 19.56 36.87
C THR A 686 4.72 19.13 36.97
N GLN A 687 5.07 17.97 36.46
CA GLN A 687 6.45 17.45 36.48
C GLN A 687 7.28 17.84 35.23
N LEU A 688 6.71 18.65 34.33
CA LEU A 688 7.36 19.07 33.09
C LEU A 688 7.51 20.59 33.03
N LYS A 689 8.72 21.03 32.69
CA LYS A 689 8.99 22.45 32.45
C LYS A 689 9.00 22.71 30.95
N VAL A 690 7.87 23.18 30.44
CA VAL A 690 7.76 23.63 29.04
C VAL A 690 8.29 25.05 28.94
N THR A 691 9.38 25.23 28.20
CA THR A 691 10.03 26.53 27.97
C THR A 691 9.22 27.39 27.01
N GLN A 692 8.75 26.78 25.92
CA GLN A 692 7.90 27.43 24.94
C GLN A 692 6.88 26.43 24.40
N SER A 693 5.67 26.91 24.16
CA SER A 693 4.61 26.12 23.53
C SER A 693 3.96 26.92 22.42
N ARG A 694 3.72 26.26 21.29
CA ARG A 694 3.09 26.84 20.11
C ARG A 694 2.14 25.84 19.46
N TRP A 695 1.04 26.38 18.93
CA TRP A 695 0.08 25.61 18.15
C TRP A 695 0.21 25.97 16.66
N PHE A 696 0.13 24.95 15.80
CA PHE A 696 0.34 25.09 14.36
C PHE A 696 -0.93 24.94 13.51
N LEU A 697 -2.12 24.75 14.11
CA LEU A 697 -3.39 24.72 13.37
C LEU A 697 -3.94 26.14 13.11
N ASN A 698 -4.55 26.36 11.95
CA ASN A 698 -5.01 27.69 11.51
C ASN A 698 -6.24 28.20 12.29
N GLY A 699 -6.19 29.48 12.69
CA GLY A 699 -7.38 30.28 13.05
C GLY A 699 -7.79 30.34 14.53
N LYS A 700 -6.95 29.91 15.48
CA LYS A 700 -7.31 29.88 16.92
C LYS A 700 -6.22 30.47 17.84
N SER A 701 -6.58 30.78 19.09
CA SER A 701 -5.81 31.62 20.03
C SER A 701 -4.74 30.85 20.82
N GLU A 702 -3.89 31.60 21.51
CA GLU A 702 -2.80 31.11 22.37
C GLU A 702 -3.30 30.39 23.65
N GLU A 703 -4.61 30.38 23.91
CA GLU A 703 -5.25 29.74 25.07
C GLU A 703 -5.42 28.22 24.90
N ASP A 704 -5.28 27.71 23.68
CA ASP A 704 -5.53 26.31 23.29
C ASP A 704 -4.25 25.45 23.20
N LYS A 705 -3.16 25.83 23.89
CA LYS A 705 -1.86 25.14 23.81
C LYS A 705 -1.75 23.84 24.61
N ILE A 706 -2.79 23.52 25.36
CA ILE A 706 -2.84 22.37 26.27
C ILE A 706 -2.89 21.07 25.47
N ASP A 707 -2.28 20.01 26.01
CA ASP A 707 -2.36 18.66 25.47
C ASP A 707 -3.81 18.17 25.47
N VAL A 708 -4.32 17.79 24.29
CA VAL A 708 -5.72 17.38 24.11
C VAL A 708 -5.98 15.88 24.17
N ASP A 709 -4.93 15.07 24.27
CA ASP A 709 -5.04 13.61 24.37
C ASP A 709 -4.37 13.09 25.66
N GLY A 710 -3.17 13.61 25.94
CA GLY A 710 -2.24 13.10 26.95
C GLY A 710 -0.99 12.47 26.33
N HIS A 711 -1.02 12.13 25.04
CA HIS A 711 0.08 11.51 24.32
C HIS A 711 1.37 12.35 24.32
N GLY A 712 1.30 13.62 23.91
CA GLY A 712 2.47 14.50 23.87
C GLY A 712 3.06 14.75 25.26
N THR A 713 2.23 14.79 26.31
CA THR A 713 2.67 14.86 27.70
C THR A 713 3.43 13.60 28.13
N HIS A 714 2.96 12.41 27.71
CA HIS A 714 3.64 11.14 27.94
C HIS A 714 4.99 11.10 27.24
N VAL A 715 5.03 11.47 25.95
CA VAL A 715 6.26 11.60 25.16
C VAL A 715 7.26 12.56 25.83
N ALA A 716 6.81 13.75 26.22
CA ALA A 716 7.66 14.75 26.87
C ALA A 716 8.18 14.27 28.24
N GLY A 717 7.39 13.47 28.98
CA GLY A 717 7.82 12.93 30.26
C GLY A 717 8.94 11.89 30.16
N VAL A 718 8.93 11.05 29.12
CA VAL A 718 10.04 10.12 28.85
C VAL A 718 11.34 10.90 28.61
N ILE A 719 11.23 12.06 27.97
CA ILE A 719 12.39 12.93 27.69
C ILE A 719 12.86 13.64 28.95
N ALA A 720 11.98 14.35 29.69
CA ALA A 720 12.42 15.36 30.66
C ALA A 720 11.57 15.48 31.94
N ALA A 721 10.82 14.44 32.35
CA ALA A 721 10.11 14.50 33.63
C ALA A 721 11.08 14.58 34.83
N MET A 722 10.73 15.40 35.83
CA MET A 722 11.66 15.81 36.91
C MET A 722 11.43 15.15 38.28
N ALA A 723 10.38 14.34 38.46
CA ALA A 723 9.97 13.90 39.79
C ALA A 723 9.65 12.39 39.91
N GLN A 724 8.37 12.03 39.80
CA GLN A 724 7.86 10.69 40.08
C GLN A 724 8.23 9.67 39.00
N VAL A 725 8.42 10.14 37.77
CA VAL A 725 9.10 9.42 36.70
C VAL A 725 10.24 10.32 36.26
N LEU A 726 11.49 9.87 36.39
CA LEU A 726 12.63 10.66 35.95
C LEU A 726 12.92 10.34 34.49
N GLY A 727 12.77 11.33 33.62
CA GLY A 727 13.13 11.21 32.21
C GLY A 727 14.64 11.09 31.99
N HIS A 728 15.05 10.89 30.74
CA HIS A 728 16.48 10.83 30.39
C HIS A 728 17.22 12.15 30.66
N ALA A 729 16.58 13.27 30.36
CA ALA A 729 17.15 14.60 30.38
C ALA A 729 16.24 15.56 31.15
N PRO A 730 16.10 15.38 32.48
CA PRO A 730 15.12 16.11 33.31
C PRO A 730 15.32 17.63 33.34
N ASN A 731 16.50 18.14 32.99
CA ASN A 731 16.79 19.57 32.89
C ASN A 731 16.90 20.08 31.45
N ALA A 732 16.50 19.27 30.46
CA ALA A 732 16.33 19.75 29.09
C ALA A 732 15.18 20.77 29.00
N GLU A 733 15.33 21.71 28.08
CA GLU A 733 14.33 22.73 27.79
C GLU A 733 13.33 22.18 26.78
N LEU A 734 12.09 21.95 27.20
CA LEU A 734 11.05 21.41 26.33
C LEU A 734 10.37 22.50 25.50
N TYR A 735 10.29 22.27 24.19
CA TYR A 735 9.58 23.08 23.21
C TYR A 735 8.38 22.28 22.68
N ALA A 736 7.17 22.62 23.12
CA ALA A 736 5.96 21.88 22.77
C ALA A 736 5.32 22.45 21.50
N ALA A 737 5.33 21.69 20.41
CA ALA A 737 4.62 22.03 19.18
C ALA A 737 3.37 21.16 19.05
N ARG A 738 2.21 21.77 19.27
CA ARG A 738 0.93 21.07 19.05
C ARG A 738 0.59 21.07 17.56
N VAL A 739 0.36 19.89 16.99
CA VAL A 739 -0.05 19.71 15.58
C VAL A 739 -1.34 18.90 15.41
N PHE A 740 -1.85 18.28 16.48
CA PHE A 740 -3.09 17.50 16.46
C PHE A 740 -4.30 18.31 16.96
N GLU A 741 -5.47 18.10 16.33
CA GLU A 741 -6.75 18.63 16.79
C GLU A 741 -7.43 17.66 17.76
N GLN A 742 -8.40 18.12 18.54
CA GLN A 742 -9.24 17.27 19.38
C GLN A 742 -10.54 16.94 18.64
N THR A 743 -10.89 15.66 18.55
CA THR A 743 -12.20 15.20 18.09
C THR A 743 -13.29 15.55 19.10
N PRO A 744 -14.59 15.57 18.72
CA PRO A 744 -15.70 15.77 19.65
C PRO A 744 -15.74 14.79 20.83
N ASN A 745 -15.11 13.62 20.68
CA ASN A 745 -15.04 12.58 21.70
C ASN A 745 -13.83 12.73 22.63
N GLY A 746 -13.03 13.79 22.47
CA GLY A 746 -11.88 14.11 23.32
C GLY A 746 -10.58 13.40 22.94
N GLU A 747 -10.51 12.77 21.77
CA GLU A 747 -9.31 12.06 21.26
C GLU A 747 -8.60 12.88 20.17
N ALA A 748 -7.31 12.66 19.92
CA ALA A 748 -6.58 13.38 18.85
C ALA A 748 -7.06 12.99 17.42
N ALA A 749 -7.38 13.98 16.58
CA ALA A 749 -7.60 13.85 15.14
C ALA A 749 -6.27 13.96 14.37
N GLY A 750 -6.20 13.46 13.13
CA GLY A 750 -4.97 13.49 12.32
C GLY A 750 -4.33 14.88 12.16
N ALA A 751 -2.99 14.93 12.13
CA ALA A 751 -2.20 16.14 11.91
C ALA A 751 -1.79 16.26 10.44
N PHE A 752 -1.79 17.46 9.86
CA PHE A 752 -1.50 17.66 8.44
C PHE A 752 -0.02 17.98 8.17
N SER A 753 0.45 17.60 6.99
CA SER A 753 1.87 17.68 6.61
C SER A 753 2.43 19.09 6.62
N TYR A 754 1.63 20.07 6.20
CA TYR A 754 1.98 21.49 6.27
C TYR A 754 2.25 21.95 7.71
N ASP A 755 1.38 21.56 8.64
CA ASP A 755 1.43 21.99 10.04
C ASP A 755 2.62 21.32 10.77
N ILE A 756 2.90 20.06 10.44
CA ILE A 756 4.08 19.32 10.93
C ILE A 756 5.38 19.97 10.41
N ALA A 757 5.46 20.28 9.11
CA ALA A 757 6.64 20.91 8.55
C ALA A 757 6.92 22.29 9.17
N ARG A 758 5.86 23.07 9.46
CA ARG A 758 5.98 24.33 10.20
C ARG A 758 6.50 24.14 11.61
N ALA A 759 6.02 23.12 12.32
CA ALA A 759 6.48 22.79 13.66
C ALA A 759 7.96 22.40 13.68
N ILE A 760 8.42 21.59 12.73
CA ILE A 760 9.84 21.21 12.57
C ILE A 760 10.70 22.45 12.34
N ARG A 761 10.29 23.33 11.41
CA ARG A 761 11.03 24.57 11.11
C ARG A 761 11.04 25.54 12.28
N TRP A 762 9.95 25.65 13.02
CA TRP A 762 9.92 26.43 14.26
C TRP A 762 10.90 25.87 15.28
N ALA A 763 10.96 24.56 15.48
CA ALA A 763 11.96 23.94 16.36
C ALA A 763 13.40 24.27 15.90
N VAL A 764 13.66 24.27 14.59
CA VAL A 764 14.96 24.69 14.04
C VAL A 764 15.27 26.15 14.35
N GLN A 765 14.29 27.06 14.20
CA GLN A 765 14.39 28.49 14.49
C GLN A 765 14.60 28.78 15.97
N GLU A 766 14.01 27.98 16.85
CA GLU A 766 14.19 28.06 18.31
C GLU A 766 15.51 27.43 18.79
N ASP A 767 16.35 27.01 17.85
CA ASP A 767 17.61 26.32 18.09
C ASP A 767 17.48 25.00 18.85
N CYS A 768 16.39 24.24 18.61
CA CYS A 768 16.25 22.91 19.20
C CYS A 768 17.36 21.98 18.70
N ASP A 769 17.98 21.26 19.64
CA ASP A 769 19.03 20.29 19.34
C ASP A 769 18.45 18.94 18.90
N VAL A 770 17.28 18.59 19.43
CA VAL A 770 16.56 17.34 19.15
C VAL A 770 15.10 17.65 18.84
N ILE A 771 14.53 16.99 17.83
CA ILE A 771 13.13 17.11 17.44
C ILE A 771 12.53 15.70 17.46
N ASN A 772 11.56 15.48 18.34
CA ASN A 772 10.83 14.21 18.45
C ASN A 772 9.52 14.27 17.66
N LEU A 773 9.34 13.32 16.72
CA LEU A 773 8.13 13.13 15.94
C LEU A 773 7.53 11.76 16.27
N SER A 774 6.59 11.71 17.22
CA SER A 774 5.88 10.50 17.62
C SER A 774 4.59 10.31 16.80
N LEU A 775 4.74 10.40 15.48
CA LEU A 775 3.67 10.43 14.49
C LEU A 775 4.15 9.81 13.17
N GLY A 776 3.22 9.41 12.31
CA GLY A 776 3.57 8.91 10.98
C GLY A 776 2.38 8.77 10.03
N SER A 777 2.71 8.54 8.76
CA SER A 777 1.78 8.24 7.67
C SER A 777 2.41 7.21 6.73
N SER A 778 1.61 6.40 6.04
CA SER A 778 2.10 5.54 4.95
C SER A 778 2.51 6.36 3.71
N THR A 779 2.09 7.63 3.64
CA THR A 779 2.28 8.51 2.49
C THR A 779 3.48 9.44 2.66
N TYR A 780 4.30 9.56 1.62
CA TYR A 780 5.42 10.50 1.57
C TYR A 780 4.93 11.95 1.49
N SER A 781 5.55 12.85 2.26
CA SER A 781 5.38 14.29 2.11
C SER A 781 6.70 14.98 1.83
N LYS A 782 6.75 15.75 0.74
CA LYS A 782 7.94 16.53 0.35
C LYS A 782 8.15 17.69 1.31
N VAL A 783 7.10 18.40 1.73
CA VAL A 783 7.25 19.52 2.67
C VAL A 783 7.81 19.08 4.03
N ILE A 784 7.44 17.89 4.51
CA ILE A 784 8.03 17.31 5.73
C ILE A 784 9.49 16.89 5.47
N HIS A 785 9.77 16.21 4.35
CA HIS A 785 11.12 15.79 4.01
C HIS A 785 12.10 16.96 3.95
N GLU A 786 11.71 18.06 3.28
CA GLU A 786 12.51 19.29 3.26
C GLU A 786 12.72 19.88 4.65
N ALA A 787 11.70 19.89 5.51
CA ALA A 787 11.84 20.37 6.89
C ALA A 787 12.79 19.49 7.72
N CYS A 788 12.75 18.16 7.54
CA CYS A 788 13.69 17.23 8.17
C CYS A 788 15.13 17.44 7.66
N LEU A 789 15.29 17.65 6.36
CA LEU A 789 16.57 17.98 5.74
C LEU A 789 17.14 19.30 6.28
N GLU A 790 16.32 20.34 6.41
CA GLU A 790 16.70 21.62 7.03
C GLU A 790 17.14 21.43 8.49
N ALA A 791 16.40 20.62 9.27
CA ALA A 791 16.75 20.32 10.65
C ALA A 791 18.11 19.61 10.75
N MET A 792 18.33 18.59 9.92
CA MET A 792 19.62 17.88 9.84
C MET A 792 20.75 18.84 9.43
N GLN A 793 20.51 19.70 8.43
CA GLN A 793 21.49 20.67 7.97
C GLN A 793 21.86 21.71 9.04
N ALA A 794 20.88 22.13 9.84
CA ALA A 794 21.07 22.97 11.01
C ALA A 794 21.70 22.23 12.21
N GLY A 795 21.98 20.92 12.10
CA GLY A 795 22.60 20.13 13.16
C GLY A 795 21.65 19.74 14.30
N ALA A 796 20.33 19.72 14.04
CA ALA A 796 19.35 19.09 14.91
C ALA A 796 19.17 17.61 14.55
N LEU A 797 19.00 16.77 15.58
CA LEU A 797 18.64 15.37 15.41
C LEU A 797 17.12 15.23 15.34
N VAL A 798 16.59 14.71 14.24
CA VAL A 798 15.16 14.37 14.13
C VAL A 798 14.98 12.88 14.43
N VAL A 799 14.17 12.57 15.45
CA VAL A 799 13.90 11.20 15.91
C VAL A 799 12.43 10.90 15.67
N VAL A 800 12.14 9.78 15.00
CA VAL A 800 10.79 9.48 14.49
C VAL A 800 10.38 8.05 14.85
N ALA A 801 9.13 7.88 15.28
CA ALA A 801 8.53 6.58 15.53
C ALA A 801 8.34 5.78 14.21
N SER A 802 8.65 4.48 14.19
CA SER A 802 8.58 3.69 12.95
C SER A 802 7.15 3.32 12.49
N GLY A 803 6.16 3.36 13.38
CA GLY A 803 4.76 2.96 13.15
C GLY A 803 4.35 1.71 13.93
N ASN A 804 3.04 1.43 14.01
CA ASN A 804 2.47 0.40 14.91
C ASN A 804 1.57 -0.63 14.24
N ASP A 805 1.76 -0.89 12.95
CA ASP A 805 0.92 -1.78 12.14
C ASP A 805 1.45 -3.23 12.14
N GLY A 806 2.54 -3.50 12.84
CA GLY A 806 3.28 -4.76 12.78
C GLY A 806 3.92 -5.04 11.41
N SER A 807 3.92 -4.03 10.53
CA SER A 807 4.26 -4.13 9.12
C SER A 807 5.77 -4.20 8.89
N VAL A 808 6.15 -4.78 7.75
CA VAL A 808 7.52 -4.71 7.18
C VAL A 808 7.79 -3.35 6.52
N HIS A 809 6.82 -2.42 6.56
CA HIS A 809 6.93 -1.08 6.00
C HIS A 809 6.97 -0.04 7.12
N VAL A 810 8.08 0.71 7.18
CA VAL A 810 8.26 1.85 8.10
C VAL A 810 7.50 3.07 7.57
N ASN A 811 6.79 3.79 8.45
CA ASN A 811 6.01 4.97 8.08
C ASN A 811 6.89 6.19 7.75
N TYR A 812 6.37 7.13 6.97
CA TYR A 812 6.96 8.46 6.84
C TYR A 812 6.57 9.34 8.04
N PRO A 813 7.45 10.23 8.53
CA PRO A 813 8.79 10.54 8.00
C PRO A 813 9.91 9.60 8.47
N ALA A 814 9.64 8.54 9.24
CA ALA A 814 10.70 7.65 9.74
C ALA A 814 11.48 6.95 8.61
N LYS A 815 10.87 6.75 7.44
CA LYS A 815 11.55 6.22 6.24
C LYS A 815 12.56 7.16 5.59
N LEU A 816 12.61 8.43 6.00
CA LEU A 816 13.54 9.41 5.43
C LEU A 816 15.00 9.17 5.88
N PRO A 817 15.99 9.27 4.98
CA PRO A 817 17.38 9.06 5.35
C PRO A 817 17.96 10.13 6.29
N GLU A 818 17.34 11.29 6.39
CA GLU A 818 17.74 12.42 7.24
C GLU A 818 17.38 12.24 8.73
N VAL A 819 16.55 11.25 9.05
CA VAL A 819 16.01 11.06 10.41
C VAL A 819 16.49 9.76 11.05
N VAL A 820 16.28 9.65 12.37
CA VAL A 820 16.50 8.41 13.11
C VAL A 820 15.15 7.73 13.36
N ALA A 821 14.89 6.64 12.64
CA ALA A 821 13.72 5.79 12.86
C ALA A 821 13.92 4.87 14.07
N VAL A 822 12.91 4.82 14.94
CA VAL A 822 12.93 4.04 16.18
C VAL A 822 11.73 3.09 16.24
N GLY A 823 12.02 1.80 16.33
CA GLY A 823 11.03 0.75 16.61
C GLY A 823 10.90 0.45 18.10
N ALA A 824 9.86 -0.30 18.47
CA ALA A 824 9.53 -0.61 19.86
C ALA A 824 9.94 -2.03 20.24
N LEU A 825 10.57 -2.16 21.40
CA LEU A 825 10.79 -3.42 22.10
C LEU A 825 9.97 -3.48 23.39
N GLY A 826 9.72 -4.70 23.86
CA GLY A 826 9.27 -4.97 25.21
C GLY A 826 10.22 -5.93 25.96
N VAL A 827 10.04 -6.00 27.27
CA VAL A 827 10.81 -6.87 28.17
C VAL A 827 9.85 -7.58 29.12
N GLN A 828 9.85 -8.91 29.10
CA GLN A 828 9.05 -9.73 30.00
C GLN A 828 9.30 -9.37 31.47
N GLY A 829 8.24 -9.38 32.28
CA GLY A 829 8.30 -9.06 33.70
C GLY A 829 8.42 -7.56 34.02
N LYS A 830 8.29 -6.68 33.02
CA LYS A 830 8.16 -5.22 33.21
C LYS A 830 6.72 -4.72 33.20
N TYR A 831 5.78 -5.63 33.06
CA TYR A 831 4.33 -5.39 33.12
C TYR A 831 3.64 -6.61 33.74
N PRO A 832 2.49 -6.42 34.40
CA PRO A 832 1.67 -7.54 34.87
C PRO A 832 1.16 -8.38 33.71
N THR A 833 1.15 -9.71 33.86
CA THR A 833 0.72 -10.66 32.80
C THR A 833 -0.77 -10.54 32.44
N ASP A 834 -1.57 -9.99 33.35
CA ASP A 834 -3.00 -9.75 33.19
C ASP A 834 -3.31 -8.32 32.68
N SER A 835 -2.28 -7.49 32.48
CA SER A 835 -2.43 -6.18 31.85
C SER A 835 -2.54 -6.28 30.32
N LEU A 836 -3.10 -5.26 29.70
CA LEU A 836 -3.21 -5.16 28.24
C LEU A 836 -1.85 -5.05 27.55
N HIS A 837 -0.80 -4.62 28.25
CA HIS A 837 0.56 -4.50 27.72
C HIS A 837 1.16 -5.87 27.37
N ALA A 838 0.73 -6.94 28.04
CA ALA A 838 1.17 -8.31 27.74
C ALA A 838 0.79 -8.74 26.30
N ARG A 839 -0.19 -8.08 25.66
CA ARG A 839 -0.58 -8.35 24.26
C ARG A 839 0.49 -7.92 23.24
N ALA A 840 1.43 -7.06 23.64
CA ALA A 840 2.52 -6.65 22.78
C ALA A 840 3.60 -7.73 22.60
N GLU A 841 3.56 -8.77 23.44
CA GLU A 841 4.52 -9.88 23.47
C GLU A 841 4.23 -10.93 22.38
N PRO A 842 5.21 -11.27 21.53
CA PRO A 842 5.08 -12.34 20.54
C PRO A 842 5.14 -13.73 21.18
N GLN A 843 4.79 -14.77 20.42
CA GLN A 843 4.87 -16.17 20.90
C GLN A 843 6.30 -16.63 21.23
N SER A 844 7.31 -16.01 20.63
CA SER A 844 8.72 -16.34 20.84
C SER A 844 9.48 -15.09 21.27
N VAL A 845 10.14 -15.19 22.43
CA VAL A 845 10.97 -14.12 23.01
C VAL A 845 12.42 -14.58 23.11
N SER A 846 13.36 -13.65 23.21
CA SER A 846 14.76 -14.01 23.46
C SER A 846 14.92 -14.67 24.83
N ALA A 847 16.04 -15.38 25.03
CA ALA A 847 16.37 -16.00 26.32
C ALA A 847 16.45 -15.00 27.50
N GLN A 848 16.64 -13.71 27.20
CA GLN A 848 16.67 -12.61 28.17
C GLN A 848 15.30 -11.95 28.37
N GLY A 849 14.23 -12.49 27.75
CA GLY A 849 12.87 -11.94 27.85
C GLY A 849 12.65 -10.67 27.02
N VAL A 850 13.58 -10.30 26.15
CA VAL A 850 13.50 -9.12 25.27
C VAL A 850 12.90 -9.50 23.92
N TYR A 851 12.02 -8.66 23.38
CA TYR A 851 11.34 -8.91 22.11
C TYR A 851 11.02 -7.62 21.36
N ARG A 852 10.90 -7.68 20.03
CA ARG A 852 10.26 -6.62 19.24
C ARG A 852 8.75 -6.68 19.50
N ALA A 853 8.14 -5.57 19.89
CA ALA A 853 6.70 -5.53 20.11
C ALA A 853 5.96 -5.91 18.82
N VAL A 854 4.92 -6.75 18.91
CA VAL A 854 4.22 -7.27 17.71
C VAL A 854 3.70 -6.17 16.80
N PHE A 855 3.29 -5.04 17.37
CA PHE A 855 2.83 -3.86 16.65
C PHE A 855 3.96 -3.07 15.98
N SER A 856 5.22 -3.17 16.40
CA SER A 856 6.28 -2.27 15.91
C SER A 856 6.55 -2.50 14.42
N ASN A 857 6.36 -1.48 13.57
CA ASN A 857 6.82 -1.55 12.18
C ASN A 857 8.32 -1.75 12.15
N HIS A 858 8.79 -2.54 11.19
CA HIS A 858 10.18 -2.95 11.04
C HIS A 858 10.59 -2.91 9.58
N GLY A 859 11.88 -2.71 9.33
CA GLY A 859 12.43 -2.53 7.99
C GLY A 859 13.90 -2.09 8.06
N PRO A 860 14.60 -2.05 6.92
CA PRO A 860 16.00 -1.62 6.87
C PRO A 860 16.22 -0.17 7.35
N GLU A 861 15.16 0.65 7.37
CA GLU A 861 15.22 2.04 7.81
C GLU A 861 15.24 2.18 9.34
N VAL A 862 14.74 1.19 10.09
CA VAL A 862 14.74 1.22 11.56
C VAL A 862 16.18 1.14 12.07
N ARG A 863 16.68 2.25 12.64
CA ARG A 863 18.05 2.32 13.16
C ARG A 863 18.17 1.70 14.55
N TYR A 864 17.19 1.96 15.42
CA TYR A 864 17.21 1.53 16.82
C TYR A 864 15.89 0.86 17.23
N LEU A 865 15.98 -0.11 18.14
CA LEU A 865 14.85 -0.53 18.95
C LEU A 865 15.02 0.05 20.35
N ALA A 866 13.95 0.64 20.89
CA ALA A 866 13.94 1.19 22.24
C ALA A 866 12.68 0.75 23.00
N PRO A 867 12.70 0.73 24.35
CA PRO A 867 11.53 0.39 25.16
C PRO A 867 10.27 1.14 24.71
N GLY A 868 9.25 0.39 24.30
CA GLY A 868 7.98 0.94 23.81
C GLY A 868 6.76 0.14 24.27
N VAL A 869 6.90 -0.75 25.25
CA VAL A 869 5.80 -1.52 25.86
C VAL A 869 5.79 -1.25 27.35
N ALA A 870 4.65 -0.87 27.93
CA ALA A 870 4.48 -0.51 29.34
C ALA A 870 5.45 0.57 29.84
N VAL A 871 5.68 1.58 29.00
CA VAL A 871 6.54 2.72 29.35
C VAL A 871 5.77 3.66 30.28
N LEU A 872 6.33 3.90 31.46
CA LEU A 872 5.74 4.80 32.46
C LEU A 872 6.12 6.24 32.14
N SER A 873 5.16 7.16 32.13
CA SER A 873 5.44 8.59 31.95
C SER A 873 4.27 9.48 32.42
N CYS A 874 4.52 10.78 32.44
CA CYS A 874 3.55 11.83 32.77
C CYS A 874 2.29 11.72 31.89
N MET A 875 1.13 12.04 32.46
CA MET A 875 -0.14 11.98 31.74
C MET A 875 -0.98 13.22 32.04
N ALA A 876 -1.48 13.87 30.99
CA ALA A 876 -2.43 14.97 31.12
C ALA A 876 -3.87 14.46 31.28
N ASP A 877 -4.73 15.30 31.86
CA ASP A 877 -6.17 15.03 31.99
C ASP A 877 -6.99 16.19 31.38
N PRO A 878 -6.99 16.35 30.05
CA PRO A 878 -7.70 17.43 29.37
C PRO A 878 -9.22 17.39 29.58
N VAL A 879 -9.77 16.26 30.05
CA VAL A 879 -11.20 16.09 30.34
C VAL A 879 -11.56 16.63 31.72
N ASN A 880 -10.58 16.90 32.58
CA ASN A 880 -10.78 17.60 33.85
C ASN A 880 -10.53 19.11 33.68
N PRO A 881 -11.58 19.92 33.45
CA PRO A 881 -11.43 21.36 33.26
C PRO A 881 -10.89 22.10 34.48
N ALA A 882 -10.90 21.49 35.67
CA ALA A 882 -10.38 22.09 36.89
C ALA A 882 -8.85 21.94 37.04
N ALA A 883 -8.24 20.95 36.40
CA ALA A 883 -6.81 20.66 36.55
C ALA A 883 -6.23 19.86 35.34
N PRO A 884 -6.22 20.43 34.13
CA PRO A 884 -5.83 19.71 32.91
C PRO A 884 -4.36 19.24 32.91
N CYS A 885 -3.47 19.98 33.59
CA CYS A 885 -2.03 19.70 33.67
C CYS A 885 -1.62 18.93 34.93
N GLY A 886 -2.42 17.98 35.42
CA GLY A 886 -2.25 17.30 36.73
C GLY A 886 -0.88 16.66 37.03
N ASN A 887 -0.87 15.64 37.89
CA ASN A 887 0.35 14.92 38.28
C ASN A 887 0.27 13.41 37.97
N GLY A 888 -0.64 13.01 37.08
CA GLY A 888 -0.90 11.63 36.74
C GLY A 888 0.28 10.97 36.01
N VAL A 889 0.47 9.68 36.24
CA VAL A 889 1.44 8.85 35.52
C VAL A 889 0.69 7.68 34.89
N ALA A 890 1.01 7.32 33.65
CA ALA A 890 0.39 6.23 32.91
C ALA A 890 1.42 5.32 32.23
N ALA A 891 1.04 4.06 32.01
CA ALA A 891 1.79 3.13 31.17
C ALA A 891 1.22 3.15 29.74
N MET A 892 2.08 3.30 28.72
CA MET A 892 1.66 3.30 27.32
C MET A 892 2.53 2.40 26.44
N ASP A 893 1.94 1.95 25.34
CA ASP A 893 2.57 1.13 24.30
C ASP A 893 2.62 1.89 22.97
N GLY A 894 3.73 1.78 22.26
CA GLY A 894 3.89 2.29 20.91
C GLY A 894 5.34 2.61 20.56
N THR A 895 5.62 2.68 19.25
CA THR A 895 6.85 3.28 18.76
C THR A 895 6.97 4.76 19.15
N SER A 896 5.85 5.43 19.45
CA SER A 896 5.82 6.76 20.08
C SER A 896 6.34 6.82 21.50
N MET A 897 6.41 5.70 22.22
CA MET A 897 7.06 5.61 23.52
C MET A 897 8.54 5.24 23.38
N ALA A 898 8.92 4.60 22.27
CA ALA A 898 10.29 4.23 21.95
C ALA A 898 11.11 5.42 21.41
N ALA A 899 10.57 6.19 20.47
CA ALA A 899 11.22 7.39 19.92
C ALA A 899 11.72 8.38 21.01
N PRO A 900 10.92 8.79 22.02
CA PRO A 900 11.38 9.71 23.04
C PRO A 900 12.46 9.14 23.96
N GLN A 901 12.64 7.81 24.05
CA GLN A 901 13.79 7.21 24.75
C GLN A 901 15.09 7.63 24.07
N ILE A 902 15.12 7.59 22.74
CA ILE A 902 16.29 8.00 21.94
C ILE A 902 16.44 9.52 21.95
N SER A 903 15.34 10.28 21.86
CA SER A 903 15.37 11.74 21.95
C SER A 903 15.94 12.23 23.29
N GLY A 904 15.48 11.63 24.38
CA GLY A 904 15.97 11.93 25.73
C GLY A 904 17.41 11.49 25.95
N LEU A 905 17.80 10.31 25.47
CA LEU A 905 19.19 9.85 25.51
C LEU A 905 20.10 10.81 24.73
N ALA A 906 19.70 11.23 23.54
CA ALA A 906 20.43 12.20 22.75
C ALA A 906 20.63 13.52 23.51
N ALA A 907 19.58 14.02 24.17
CA ALA A 907 19.66 15.22 25.00
C ALA A 907 20.62 15.07 26.19
N ALA A 908 20.72 13.86 26.77
CA ALA A 908 21.66 13.58 27.84
C ALA A 908 23.13 13.42 27.37
N ILE A 909 23.35 13.12 26.09
CA ILE A 909 24.69 12.95 25.49
C ILE A 909 25.25 14.29 25.00
N ILE A 910 24.42 15.15 24.41
CA ILE A 910 24.84 16.42 23.78
C ILE A 910 25.79 17.25 24.66
N PRO A 911 25.59 17.41 25.99
CA PRO A 911 26.49 18.20 26.84
C PRO A 911 27.94 17.68 26.89
N PHE A 912 28.20 16.42 26.53
CA PHE A 912 29.56 15.87 26.43
C PHE A 912 30.22 16.13 25.07
N LEU A 913 29.44 16.55 24.07
CA LEU A 913 29.96 16.91 22.77
C LEU A 913 30.44 18.36 22.85
N GLN A 914 31.77 18.57 22.87
CA GLN A 914 32.40 19.90 22.97
C GLN A 914 32.10 20.84 21.79
N GLN A 915 31.37 20.36 20.77
CA GLN A 915 31.09 21.06 19.53
C GLN A 915 29.78 21.84 19.64
N GLN A 916 29.72 23.02 19.03
CA GLN A 916 28.46 23.76 18.85
C GLN A 916 27.52 23.03 17.88
N ARG A 917 26.23 23.40 17.90
CA ARG A 917 25.21 22.88 16.98
C ARG A 917 25.68 22.99 15.53
N SER A 918 25.90 21.84 14.92
CA SER A 918 26.49 21.67 13.59
C SER A 918 26.29 20.24 13.11
N GLN A 919 26.46 20.00 11.81
CA GLN A 919 26.45 18.64 11.26
C GLN A 919 27.55 17.75 11.86
N VAL A 920 28.69 18.33 12.24
CA VAL A 920 29.79 17.58 12.88
C VAL A 920 29.36 17.07 14.26
N ARG A 921 28.69 17.92 15.06
CA ARG A 921 28.11 17.52 16.34
C ARG A 921 27.05 16.45 16.15
N LEU A 922 26.20 16.58 15.14
CA LEU A 922 25.17 15.61 14.83
C LEU A 922 25.77 14.23 14.48
N GLN A 923 26.81 14.18 13.63
CA GLN A 923 27.52 12.94 13.33
C GLN A 923 28.16 12.32 14.57
N ALA A 924 28.82 13.14 15.41
CA ALA A 924 29.41 12.67 16.67
C ALA A 924 28.34 12.12 17.64
N LEU A 925 27.17 12.77 17.69
CA LEU A 925 26.02 12.33 18.48
C LEU A 925 25.50 10.97 17.98
N VAL A 926 25.30 10.82 16.67
CA VAL A 926 24.84 9.54 16.09
C VAL A 926 25.84 8.42 16.37
N VAL A 927 27.15 8.67 16.24
CA VAL A 927 28.18 7.67 16.59
C VAL A 927 28.11 7.30 18.07
N LYS A 928 27.87 8.27 18.97
CA LYS A 928 27.71 7.99 20.40
C LYS A 928 26.44 7.21 20.71
N LEU A 929 25.32 7.54 20.05
CA LEU A 929 24.09 6.77 20.13
C LEU A 929 24.30 5.34 19.62
N ASP A 930 24.95 5.15 18.46
CA ASP A 930 25.30 3.83 17.93
C ASP A 930 26.16 3.04 18.92
N GLN A 931 27.13 3.67 19.59
CA GLN A 931 27.96 3.00 20.61
C GLN A 931 27.12 2.53 21.81
N MET A 932 26.24 3.38 22.32
CA MET A 932 25.43 3.07 23.51
C MET A 932 24.29 2.08 23.21
N VAL A 933 23.66 2.22 22.04
CA VAL A 933 22.57 1.34 21.60
C VAL A 933 23.12 0.03 21.05
N SER A 934 24.30 -0.02 20.40
CA SER A 934 24.88 -1.29 19.92
C SER A 934 25.31 -2.25 21.02
N THR A 935 25.65 -1.74 22.20
CA THR A 935 25.82 -2.57 23.41
C THR A 935 24.49 -3.12 23.95
N LEU A 936 23.35 -2.60 23.49
CA LEU A 936 22.05 -2.86 24.09
C LEU A 936 20.95 -3.37 23.15
N LEU A 937 21.00 -3.21 21.82
CA LEU A 937 20.19 -3.83 20.74
C LEU A 937 20.43 -3.14 19.37
N LYS A 938 21.23 -3.75 18.49
CA LYS A 938 20.97 -3.68 17.03
C LYS A 938 19.88 -4.69 16.69
N PRO A 939 19.13 -4.57 15.58
CA PRO A 939 18.22 -5.62 15.12
C PRO A 939 19.01 -6.93 15.01
N TYR A 940 18.86 -7.80 16.01
CA TYR A 940 19.57 -9.07 16.08
C TYR A 940 19.05 -9.96 14.94
N PRO A 941 19.91 -10.77 14.30
CA PRO A 941 19.51 -11.78 13.30
C PRO A 941 18.56 -12.89 13.82
N GLY A 942 17.98 -12.74 15.02
CA GLY A 942 17.03 -13.67 15.63
C GLY A 942 15.82 -13.01 16.31
N ILE A 943 15.72 -11.67 16.33
CA ILE A 943 14.52 -10.93 16.81
C ILE A 943 13.70 -10.40 15.61
N CYS A 944 14.32 -10.31 14.43
CA CYS A 944 13.73 -9.80 13.19
C CYS A 944 13.56 -10.86 12.09
N ASN A 945 13.65 -12.16 12.43
CA ASN A 945 13.35 -13.25 11.50
C ASN A 945 11.87 -13.65 11.55
#